data_AF-A0A847HUR0-F1
#
_entry.id   AF-A0A847HUR0-F1
#
_cell.length_a   1.000
_cell.length_b   1.000
_cell.length_c   1.000
_cell.angle_alpha   90.00
_cell.angle_beta   90.00
_cell.angle_gamma   90.00
#
_symmetry.space_group_name_H-M   'P 1'
#
loop_
_entity.id
_entity.type
_entity.pdbx_description
1 polymer ?
#
loop_
_entity_poly.entity_id
_entity_poly.type
_entity_poly.pdbx_seq_one_letter_code
_entity_poly.pdbx_strand_id
1 'polypeptide(L)'
;MALLTLALLSSALAASLAVHPFRSDDALLGVAIADEIAASFHDSAVVLGPEIAAGLVPPLVVVDGFVNLGRVLPPEEWTGPSGPQLVRSGTGVDVVVSGELELYDDRAVLRLELASAAGTQRAELSAPHDRRERLVGQAVRLVAAQLGLERAPTPVASPPLEGAYAEHARAVALAATGLVPDAASTLEQAAAEGDGELPARAAELAEDLERVRAGGQLAEVDAADELAAARRLARRAFLSLSLPTLHESGAADAFAALAELGGPPVAHAWRGVLAADMGSPDAAASAFEAARAAGDYPFAAALMASLLQAEGELDAAFELVDALLARGPEAGASPLLGASIVAFLGEDDERQVASLQALARAAPFLAYPFQELSFIAFDQDDALAAAEALAVAVELQPGSSLYWTNLGWARYLLGFLDDSEAASQRALELDANQYIAAYNLGLVRAVTGRLGAALDAYDYAVALDPAVDDEVIVDLIDARELYPHEPAVEYALARLYEAKGQRQLAREAYQRFLDLAADAGDDTAAYLDQARERVTVLSAPPPPLEILGAVSLGLGHRGPDVAPYHPGDPLYATFELSTPGEQLPTLVEVELVLRPADGEGEPLAAAAARVEPPAGAVGYVVDGLNLELPADLPAGDYRLAVEARADEGLHASGETLVSVAGDPDPVRQLFGRNVVMTTLEVELPLVGRADVARTGLVLERMLAELHGAADIAEQALPMVEDGRFAGMGGRELFSSSTAADVLDYLTYLVASGTADTRFTFVDGYAQWAVDGAPATP
;
A
#
# COMPACT_ATOMS: atom_id res chain seq x y z
N MET A 1 -23.16 -23.48 -58.93
CA MET A 1 -21.74 -23.91 -58.94
C MET A 1 -20.85 -22.75 -59.38
N ALA A 2 -20.90 -21.63 -58.63
CA ALA A 2 -20.07 -20.42 -58.82
C ALA A 2 -20.23 -19.47 -57.61
N LEU A 3 -20.18 -20.01 -56.39
CA LEU A 3 -20.32 -19.25 -55.12
C LEU A 3 -19.61 -19.95 -53.95
N LEU A 4 -18.55 -20.70 -54.24
CA LEU A 4 -17.75 -21.44 -53.25
C LEU A 4 -16.31 -21.51 -53.77
N THR A 5 -15.58 -20.39 -53.68
CA THR A 5 -14.10 -20.30 -53.83
C THR A 5 -13.67 -18.85 -53.61
N LEU A 6 -13.79 -18.35 -52.38
CA LEU A 6 -13.09 -17.15 -51.88
C LEU A 6 -13.19 -17.13 -50.34
N ALA A 7 -12.67 -18.18 -49.72
CA ALA A 7 -12.53 -18.30 -48.26
C ALA A 7 -11.11 -18.78 -47.86
N LEU A 8 -10.14 -18.64 -48.77
CA LEU A 8 -8.74 -19.02 -48.54
C LEU A 8 -7.83 -18.03 -49.29
N LEU A 9 -7.88 -16.77 -48.87
CA LEU A 9 -6.71 -15.91 -48.89
C LEU A 9 -6.48 -15.60 -47.42
N SER A 10 -5.54 -16.32 -46.81
CA SER A 10 -4.90 -15.91 -45.57
C SER A 10 -4.54 -14.43 -45.73
N SER A 11 -5.17 -13.54 -44.98
CA SER A 11 -4.55 -12.26 -44.71
C SER A 11 -3.19 -12.60 -44.11
N ALA A 12 -2.12 -12.28 -44.83
CA ALA A 12 -0.80 -12.31 -44.24
C ALA A 12 -0.91 -11.40 -43.00
N LEU A 13 -0.70 -11.96 -41.81
CA LEU A 13 -0.65 -11.20 -40.57
C LEU A 13 0.25 -9.99 -40.84
N ALA A 14 -0.33 -8.79 -40.79
CA ALA A 14 0.45 -7.58 -40.88
C ALA A 14 1.46 -7.64 -39.72
N ALA A 15 2.74 -7.37 -40.02
CA ALA A 15 3.75 -7.33 -38.98
C ALA A 15 3.32 -6.32 -37.90
N SER A 16 3.67 -6.57 -36.65
CA SER A 16 3.29 -5.74 -35.51
C SER A 16 4.52 -5.18 -34.80
N LEU A 17 4.45 -3.91 -34.44
CA LEU A 17 5.57 -3.15 -33.88
C LEU A 17 5.09 -2.37 -32.67
N ALA A 18 5.75 -2.52 -31.52
CA ALA A 18 5.61 -1.57 -30.43
C ALA A 18 6.87 -0.72 -30.29
N VAL A 19 6.70 0.58 -30.12
CA VAL A 19 7.80 1.52 -29.85
C VAL A 19 7.57 2.18 -28.51
N HIS A 20 8.38 1.83 -27.53
CA HIS A 20 8.34 2.41 -26.19
C HIS A 20 9.09 3.76 -26.16
N PRO A 21 8.66 4.74 -25.35
CA PRO A 21 9.43 5.95 -25.10
C PRO A 21 10.88 5.66 -24.73
N PHE A 22 11.82 6.46 -25.27
CA PHE A 22 13.24 6.35 -24.95
C PHE A 22 13.57 7.16 -23.71
N ARG A 23 14.36 6.57 -22.79
CA ARG A 23 14.92 7.27 -21.64
C ARG A 23 15.93 8.30 -22.11
N SER A 24 15.91 9.51 -21.57
CA SER A 24 16.79 10.60 -22.01
C SER A 24 16.83 11.71 -20.96
N ASP A 25 17.98 12.39 -20.84
CA ASP A 25 18.09 13.65 -20.08
C ASP A 25 17.21 14.75 -20.68
N ASP A 26 17.01 14.71 -22.00
CA ASP A 26 15.98 15.48 -22.71
C ASP A 26 14.83 14.54 -23.08
N ALA A 27 13.86 14.41 -22.17
CA ALA A 27 12.72 13.51 -22.32
C ALA A 27 11.91 13.81 -23.60
N LEU A 28 11.78 15.08 -23.98
CA LEU A 28 11.02 15.48 -25.16
C LEU A 28 11.70 15.00 -26.45
N LEU A 29 13.03 15.13 -26.51
CA LEU A 29 13.82 14.62 -27.64
C LEU A 29 13.75 13.10 -27.74
N GLY A 30 13.87 12.38 -26.63
CA GLY A 30 13.74 10.91 -26.60
C GLY A 30 12.40 10.43 -27.14
N VAL A 31 11.30 11.04 -26.67
CA VAL A 31 9.94 10.75 -27.13
C VAL A 31 9.74 11.11 -28.60
N ALA A 32 10.26 12.26 -29.07
CA ALA A 32 10.15 12.65 -30.47
C ALA A 32 10.85 11.67 -31.42
N ILE A 33 12.01 11.14 -31.05
CA ILE A 33 12.71 10.12 -31.84
C ILE A 33 11.89 8.82 -31.87
N ALA A 34 11.35 8.39 -30.73
CA ALA A 34 10.48 7.20 -30.66
C ALA A 34 9.22 7.35 -31.54
N ASP A 35 8.54 8.49 -31.46
CA ASP A 35 7.36 8.82 -32.27
C ASP A 35 7.68 8.86 -33.78
N GLU A 36 8.84 9.40 -34.17
CA GLU A 36 9.28 9.40 -35.58
C GLU A 36 9.61 7.99 -36.10
N ILE A 37 10.22 7.15 -35.27
CA ILE A 37 10.46 5.74 -35.61
C ILE A 37 9.11 5.04 -35.80
N ALA A 38 8.19 5.15 -34.83
CA ALA A 38 6.86 4.54 -34.90
C ALA A 38 6.10 4.99 -36.16
N ALA A 39 6.06 6.30 -36.42
CA ALA A 39 5.36 6.87 -37.57
C ALA A 39 5.91 6.41 -38.92
N SER A 40 7.19 6.04 -38.98
CA SER A 40 7.82 5.53 -40.21
C SER A 40 7.30 4.14 -40.62
N PHE A 41 6.59 3.42 -39.73
CA PHE A 41 6.05 2.09 -40.00
C PHE A 41 4.51 2.05 -40.17
N HIS A 42 3.83 3.18 -40.11
CA HIS A 42 2.36 3.25 -40.19
C HIS A 42 1.74 2.60 -41.45
N ASP A 43 2.49 2.54 -42.55
CA ASP A 43 2.03 1.95 -43.82
C ASP A 43 2.53 0.50 -44.02
N SER A 44 3.20 -0.09 -43.02
CA SER A 44 3.88 -1.39 -43.15
C SER A 44 3.65 -2.35 -41.98
N ALA A 45 3.14 -1.86 -40.85
CA ALA A 45 2.91 -2.64 -39.65
C ALA A 45 1.72 -2.09 -38.83
N VAL A 46 1.12 -2.94 -38.00
CA VAL A 46 0.26 -2.47 -36.91
C VAL A 46 1.17 -1.90 -35.81
N VAL A 47 1.18 -0.57 -35.69
CA VAL A 47 2.09 0.13 -34.77
C VAL A 47 1.38 0.48 -33.47
N LEU A 48 1.92 0.01 -32.36
CA LEU A 48 1.63 0.48 -31.02
C LEU A 48 2.66 1.56 -30.65
N GLY A 49 2.26 2.82 -30.75
CA GLY A 49 3.14 3.97 -30.59
C GLY A 49 3.50 4.28 -29.12
N PRO A 50 4.46 5.19 -28.90
CA PRO A 50 4.89 5.56 -27.56
C PRO A 50 3.79 6.20 -26.70
N GLU A 51 2.79 6.84 -27.31
CA GLU A 51 1.69 7.51 -26.62
C GLU A 51 0.79 6.56 -25.81
N ILE A 52 0.84 5.25 -26.07
CA ILE A 52 0.01 4.26 -25.39
C ILE A 52 0.80 3.33 -24.46
N ALA A 53 2.06 3.67 -24.17
CA ALA A 53 2.98 2.81 -23.42
C ALA A 53 2.45 2.38 -22.04
N ALA A 54 1.80 3.27 -21.31
CA ALA A 54 1.28 3.03 -19.96
C ALA A 54 0.32 1.83 -19.85
N GLY A 55 -0.40 1.51 -20.92
CA GLY A 55 -1.41 0.45 -20.95
C GLY A 55 -1.02 -0.78 -21.75
N LEU A 56 0.22 -0.91 -22.24
CA LEU A 56 0.54 -1.96 -23.21
C LEU A 56 0.39 -3.37 -22.65
N VAL A 57 0.93 -3.64 -21.46
CA VAL A 57 0.94 -4.97 -20.86
C VAL A 57 -0.27 -5.16 -19.94
N PRO A 58 -1.15 -6.14 -20.21
CA PRO A 58 -2.29 -6.46 -19.35
C PRO A 58 -1.86 -6.84 -17.92
N PRO A 59 -2.61 -6.40 -16.88
CA PRO A 59 -2.39 -6.85 -15.52
C PRO A 59 -2.89 -8.28 -15.32
N LEU A 60 -2.39 -8.94 -14.28
CA LEU A 60 -2.93 -10.22 -13.80
C LEU A 60 -4.20 -9.97 -12.98
N VAL A 61 -5.14 -10.91 -13.02
CA VAL A 61 -6.36 -10.89 -12.19
C VAL A 61 -6.01 -11.46 -10.82
N VAL A 62 -6.48 -10.83 -9.75
CA VAL A 62 -6.39 -11.34 -8.37
C VAL A 62 -7.73 -11.19 -7.65
N VAL A 63 -7.88 -11.79 -6.48
CA VAL A 63 -9.07 -11.61 -5.64
C VAL A 63 -9.28 -10.11 -5.40
N ASP A 64 -10.48 -9.62 -5.76
CA ASP A 64 -10.90 -8.22 -5.62
C ASP A 64 -10.00 -7.17 -6.32
N GLY A 65 -9.26 -7.55 -7.36
CA GLY A 65 -8.49 -6.55 -8.12
C GLY A 65 -7.52 -7.08 -9.16
N PHE A 66 -6.44 -6.31 -9.38
CA PHE A 66 -5.46 -6.56 -10.43
C PHE A 66 -4.03 -6.26 -9.97
N VAL A 67 -3.08 -7.06 -10.45
CA VAL A 67 -1.65 -6.82 -10.28
C VAL A 67 -1.06 -6.34 -11.60
N ASN A 68 -0.74 -5.04 -11.67
CA ASN A 68 -0.03 -4.48 -12.80
C ASN A 68 1.46 -4.84 -12.70
N LEU A 69 2.01 -5.49 -13.73
CA LEU A 69 3.43 -5.87 -13.77
C LEU A 69 4.36 -4.64 -13.68
N GLY A 70 3.90 -3.47 -14.13
CA GLY A 70 4.57 -2.18 -13.98
C GLY A 70 4.67 -1.65 -12.55
N ARG A 71 3.92 -2.23 -11.61
CA ARG A 71 4.07 -1.98 -10.17
C ARG A 71 4.95 -3.01 -9.47
N VAL A 72 5.04 -4.22 -10.03
CA VAL A 72 5.91 -5.29 -9.51
C VAL A 72 7.37 -4.99 -9.85
N LEU A 73 7.61 -4.50 -11.08
CA LEU A 73 8.93 -4.13 -11.55
C LEU A 73 9.12 -2.60 -11.47
N PRO A 74 10.29 -2.13 -11.01
CA PRO A 74 10.55 -0.70 -11.00
C PRO A 74 10.66 -0.14 -12.43
N PRO A 75 10.34 1.16 -12.67
CA PRO A 75 10.29 1.73 -14.02
C PRO A 75 11.56 1.56 -14.85
N GLU A 76 12.72 1.49 -14.20
CA GLU A 76 14.02 1.29 -14.84
C GLU A 76 14.12 -0.06 -15.56
N GLU A 77 13.44 -1.10 -15.06
CA GLU A 77 13.45 -2.44 -15.68
C GLU A 77 12.69 -2.47 -17.01
N TRP A 78 11.66 -1.64 -17.17
CA TRP A 78 10.88 -1.50 -18.41
C TRP A 78 11.64 -0.75 -19.51
N THR A 79 12.54 0.14 -19.12
CA THR A 79 13.38 0.91 -20.04
C THR A 79 14.78 0.32 -20.23
N GLY A 80 15.17 -0.60 -19.36
CA GLY A 80 16.43 -1.33 -19.40
C GLY A 80 16.47 -2.50 -20.41
N PRO A 81 17.55 -3.30 -20.40
CA PRO A 81 17.80 -4.34 -21.39
C PRO A 81 16.74 -5.47 -21.44
N SER A 82 16.04 -5.70 -20.32
CA SER A 82 14.96 -6.70 -20.20
C SER A 82 13.60 -6.17 -20.65
N GLY A 83 13.42 -4.85 -20.63
CA GLY A 83 12.16 -4.16 -20.92
C GLY A 83 11.51 -4.55 -22.25
N PRO A 84 12.22 -4.51 -23.39
CA PRO A 84 11.68 -4.94 -24.68
C PRO A 84 11.12 -6.35 -24.69
N GLN A 85 11.74 -7.29 -23.96
CA GLN A 85 11.25 -8.67 -23.90
C GLN A 85 10.01 -8.78 -23.02
N LEU A 86 9.93 -8.03 -21.92
CA LEU A 86 8.74 -7.93 -21.08
C LEU A 86 7.56 -7.38 -21.89
N VAL A 87 7.75 -6.25 -22.58
CA VAL A 87 6.71 -5.67 -23.43
C VAL A 87 6.36 -6.61 -24.58
N ARG A 88 7.34 -7.23 -25.26
CA ARG A 88 7.07 -8.12 -26.40
C ARG A 88 6.28 -9.34 -25.96
N SER A 89 6.74 -10.05 -24.95
CA SER A 89 6.07 -11.26 -24.47
C SER A 89 4.74 -10.95 -23.79
N GLY A 90 4.57 -9.76 -23.21
CA GLY A 90 3.32 -9.28 -22.61
C GLY A 90 2.31 -8.70 -23.59
N THR A 91 2.69 -8.45 -24.86
CA THR A 91 1.78 -7.93 -25.90
C THR A 91 1.61 -8.88 -27.10
N GLY A 92 2.53 -9.82 -27.28
CA GLY A 92 2.52 -10.73 -28.43
C GLY A 92 2.84 -10.05 -29.77
N VAL A 93 3.39 -8.83 -29.76
CA VAL A 93 3.85 -8.17 -31.01
C VAL A 93 5.13 -8.81 -31.55
N ASP A 94 5.39 -8.64 -32.84
CA ASP A 94 6.54 -9.25 -33.51
C ASP A 94 7.85 -8.61 -33.06
N VAL A 95 7.89 -7.27 -33.02
CA VAL A 95 9.06 -6.49 -32.66
C VAL A 95 8.70 -5.41 -31.64
N VAL A 96 9.55 -5.26 -30.61
CA VAL A 96 9.52 -4.13 -29.68
C VAL A 96 10.81 -3.34 -29.77
N VAL A 97 10.68 -2.03 -29.73
CA VAL A 97 11.78 -1.07 -29.72
C VAL A 97 11.73 -0.27 -28.44
N SER A 98 12.83 -0.25 -27.69
CA SER A 98 13.06 0.72 -26.61
C SER A 98 14.51 1.19 -26.67
N GLY A 99 14.93 2.01 -25.71
CA GLY A 99 16.31 2.43 -25.63
C GLY A 99 16.53 3.65 -24.76
N GLU A 100 17.77 4.08 -24.78
CA GLU A 100 18.27 5.24 -24.06
C GLU A 100 18.98 6.20 -25.02
N LEU A 101 18.69 7.48 -24.88
CA LEU A 101 19.35 8.57 -25.57
C LEU A 101 20.24 9.33 -24.59
N GLU A 102 21.53 9.35 -24.86
CA GLU A 102 22.51 10.16 -24.13
C GLU A 102 22.98 11.33 -24.98
N LEU A 103 23.07 12.50 -24.36
CA LEU A 103 23.55 13.72 -25.00
C LEU A 103 24.98 14.04 -24.55
N TYR A 104 25.90 14.15 -25.51
CA TYR A 104 27.29 14.57 -25.29
C TYR A 104 27.48 16.03 -25.76
N ASP A 105 28.69 16.57 -25.75
CA ASP A 105 28.88 17.96 -26.21
C ASP A 105 28.66 18.14 -27.73
N ASP A 106 28.98 17.13 -28.55
CA ASP A 106 28.99 17.24 -30.03
C ASP A 106 28.06 16.26 -30.75
N ARG A 107 27.48 15.30 -30.03
CA ARG A 107 26.67 14.21 -30.60
C ARG A 107 25.62 13.67 -29.64
N ALA A 108 24.55 13.15 -30.21
CA ALA A 108 23.58 12.31 -29.53
C ALA A 108 23.93 10.83 -29.79
N VAL A 109 23.79 9.99 -28.76
CA VAL A 109 23.99 8.54 -28.84
C VAL A 109 22.71 7.85 -28.42
N LEU A 110 22.08 7.12 -29.34
CA LEU A 110 20.90 6.29 -29.09
C LEU A 110 21.36 4.84 -28.92
N ARG A 111 21.25 4.30 -27.71
CA ARG A 111 21.36 2.88 -27.42
C ARG A 111 20.00 2.23 -27.62
N LEU A 112 19.83 1.60 -28.77
CA LEU A 112 18.60 0.97 -29.20
C LEU A 112 18.57 -0.49 -28.72
N GLU A 113 17.48 -0.88 -28.09
CA GLU A 113 17.18 -2.25 -27.71
C GLU A 113 15.99 -2.76 -28.55
N LEU A 114 16.18 -3.91 -29.20
CA LEU A 114 15.21 -4.51 -30.11
C LEU A 114 14.90 -5.92 -29.64
N ALA A 115 13.67 -6.21 -29.26
CA ALA A 115 13.24 -7.59 -29.01
C ALA A 115 12.42 -8.10 -30.19
N SER A 116 12.76 -9.29 -30.67
CA SER A 116 11.98 -10.04 -31.66
C SER A 116 11.91 -11.52 -31.29
N ALA A 117 11.29 -12.36 -32.13
CA ALA A 117 11.29 -13.81 -31.93
C ALA A 117 12.71 -14.42 -31.94
N ALA A 118 13.69 -13.72 -32.52
CA ALA A 118 15.09 -14.13 -32.54
C ALA A 118 15.86 -13.76 -31.25
N GLY A 119 15.23 -13.09 -30.29
CA GLY A 119 15.85 -12.61 -29.05
C GLY A 119 16.03 -11.08 -29.02
N THR A 120 16.84 -10.60 -28.09
CA THR A 120 17.16 -9.16 -27.97
C THR A 120 18.44 -8.81 -28.71
N GLN A 121 18.40 -7.74 -29.49
CA GLN A 121 19.55 -7.14 -30.14
C GLN A 121 19.75 -5.71 -29.62
N ARG A 122 20.98 -5.40 -29.19
CA ARG A 122 21.42 -4.05 -28.88
C ARG A 122 22.14 -3.41 -30.06
N ALA A 123 21.89 -2.14 -30.31
CA ALA A 123 22.64 -1.33 -31.27
C ALA A 123 22.95 0.05 -30.70
N GLU A 124 24.15 0.56 -30.95
CA GLU A 124 24.52 1.93 -30.63
C GLU A 124 24.55 2.77 -31.91
N LEU A 125 23.74 3.83 -31.93
CA LEU A 125 23.61 4.75 -33.05
C LEU A 125 24.07 6.13 -32.61
N SER A 126 24.81 6.84 -33.45
CA SER A 126 25.29 8.18 -33.12
C SER A 126 25.17 9.14 -34.30
N ALA A 127 24.78 10.37 -33.99
CA ALA A 127 24.71 11.48 -34.92
C ALA A 127 25.03 12.81 -34.22
N PRO A 128 25.46 13.85 -34.95
CA PRO A 128 25.48 15.21 -34.41
C PRO A 128 24.10 15.62 -33.86
N HIS A 129 24.07 16.42 -32.80
CA HIS A 129 22.82 16.82 -32.12
C HIS A 129 21.76 17.44 -33.02
N ASP A 130 22.17 18.20 -34.02
CA ASP A 130 21.30 18.88 -34.98
C ASP A 130 20.84 17.96 -36.13
N ARG A 131 21.23 16.68 -36.11
CA ARG A 131 20.98 15.68 -37.17
C ARG A 131 20.15 14.50 -36.68
N ARG A 132 19.07 14.78 -35.94
CA ARG A 132 18.11 13.77 -35.42
C ARG A 132 17.62 12.78 -36.49
N GLU A 133 17.37 13.26 -37.70
CA GLU A 133 16.87 12.44 -38.81
C GLU A 133 17.83 11.30 -39.18
N ARG A 134 19.13 11.43 -38.86
CA ARG A 134 20.11 10.35 -39.06
C ARG A 134 19.92 9.21 -38.08
N LEU A 135 19.64 9.51 -36.80
CA LEU A 135 19.36 8.50 -35.78
C LEU A 135 18.10 7.74 -36.16
N VAL A 136 17.01 8.45 -36.48
CA VAL A 136 15.74 7.84 -36.92
C VAL A 136 15.95 6.97 -38.15
N GLY A 137 16.63 7.48 -39.19
CA GLY A 137 16.88 6.70 -40.40
C GLY A 137 17.77 5.47 -40.18
N GLN A 138 18.69 5.50 -39.22
CA GLN A 138 19.46 4.32 -38.81
C GLN A 138 18.60 3.31 -38.07
N ALA A 139 17.82 3.76 -37.08
CA ALA A 139 16.92 2.92 -36.29
C ALA A 139 15.85 2.25 -37.17
N VAL A 140 15.20 2.99 -38.07
CA VAL A 140 14.19 2.46 -39.01
C VAL A 140 14.75 1.32 -39.86
N ARG A 141 16.03 1.39 -40.29
CA ARG A 141 16.65 0.28 -41.03
C ARG A 141 16.85 -0.97 -40.18
N LEU A 142 17.20 -0.82 -38.91
CA LEU A 142 17.37 -1.94 -37.99
C LEU A 142 16.02 -2.58 -37.66
N VAL A 143 15.01 -1.76 -37.36
CA VAL A 143 13.65 -2.23 -37.07
C VAL A 143 13.03 -2.94 -38.28
N ALA A 144 13.19 -2.39 -39.49
CA ALA A 144 12.71 -3.03 -40.72
C ALA A 144 13.37 -4.40 -40.96
N ALA A 145 14.66 -4.54 -40.63
CA ALA A 145 15.34 -5.82 -40.73
C ALA A 145 14.79 -6.85 -39.72
N GLN A 146 14.46 -6.42 -38.50
CA GLN A 146 13.83 -7.28 -37.48
C GLN A 146 12.41 -7.70 -37.86
N LEU A 147 11.64 -6.81 -38.50
CA LEU A 147 10.33 -7.11 -39.06
C LEU A 147 10.37 -7.96 -40.35
N GLY A 148 11.57 -8.24 -40.88
CA GLY A 148 11.73 -9.02 -42.11
C GLY A 148 11.26 -8.29 -43.38
N LEU A 149 11.20 -6.96 -43.37
CA LEU A 149 10.78 -6.17 -44.53
C LEU A 149 11.85 -6.18 -45.63
N GLU A 150 11.45 -6.43 -46.88
CA GLU A 150 12.38 -6.43 -48.03
C GLU A 150 13.07 -5.08 -48.24
N ARG A 151 12.39 -3.99 -47.88
CA ARG A 151 12.90 -2.62 -47.94
C ARG A 151 12.46 -1.87 -46.70
N ALA A 152 13.40 -1.15 -46.08
CA ALA A 152 13.08 -0.25 -44.99
C ALA A 152 12.15 0.86 -45.51
N PRO A 153 11.12 1.25 -44.73
CA PRO A 153 10.25 2.35 -45.09
C PRO A 153 11.05 3.67 -45.09
N THR A 154 10.50 4.66 -45.78
CA THR A 154 11.13 6.00 -45.79
C THR A 154 10.84 6.67 -44.45
N PRO A 155 11.87 7.12 -43.71
CA PRO A 155 11.65 7.82 -42.45
C PRO A 155 10.77 9.05 -42.66
N VAL A 156 9.87 9.31 -41.72
CA VAL A 156 9.09 10.56 -41.70
C VAL A 156 10.02 11.78 -41.60
N ALA A 157 9.52 12.95 -41.96
CA ALA A 157 10.28 14.18 -41.79
C ALA A 157 10.53 14.45 -40.29
N SER A 158 11.76 14.82 -39.95
CA SER A 158 12.19 15.24 -38.60
C SER A 158 12.33 16.77 -38.52
N PRO A 159 11.23 17.54 -38.35
CA PRO A 159 11.29 19.00 -38.25
C PRO A 159 11.98 19.44 -36.95
N PRO A 160 12.51 20.67 -36.83
CA PRO A 160 13.03 21.18 -35.55
C PRO A 160 12.04 20.95 -34.40
N LEU A 161 12.54 20.59 -33.21
CA LEU A 161 11.70 20.33 -32.03
C LEU A 161 11.26 21.65 -31.37
N GLU A 162 10.47 22.42 -32.11
CA GLU A 162 10.01 23.76 -31.75
C GLU A 162 8.53 23.95 -32.15
N GLY A 163 7.86 24.92 -31.53
CA GLY A 163 6.48 25.28 -31.85
C GLY A 163 5.51 24.10 -31.75
N ALA A 164 4.57 24.00 -32.70
CA ALA A 164 3.52 22.98 -32.69
C ALA A 164 4.05 21.52 -32.70
N TYR A 165 5.27 21.28 -33.21
CA TYR A 165 5.85 19.94 -33.16
C TYR A 165 6.40 19.59 -31.77
N ALA A 166 6.94 20.56 -31.04
CA ALA A 166 7.33 20.35 -29.64
C ALA A 166 6.12 20.04 -28.77
N GLU A 167 4.99 20.72 -29.00
CA GLU A 167 3.73 20.44 -28.27
C GLU A 167 3.14 19.07 -28.62
N HIS A 168 3.27 18.60 -29.86
CA HIS A 168 2.95 17.21 -30.22
C HIS A 168 3.79 16.21 -29.43
N ALA A 169 5.11 16.38 -29.41
CA ALA A 169 6.00 15.48 -28.66
C ALA A 169 5.70 15.52 -27.15
N ARG A 170 5.31 16.68 -26.60
CA ARG A 170 4.91 16.83 -25.20
C ARG A 170 3.62 16.07 -24.92
N ALA A 171 2.62 16.17 -25.80
CA ALA A 171 1.38 15.43 -25.66
C ALA A 171 1.60 13.91 -25.71
N VAL A 172 2.47 13.43 -26.62
CA VAL A 172 2.88 12.02 -26.66
C VAL A 172 3.54 11.60 -25.34
N ALA A 173 4.44 12.42 -24.79
CA ALA A 173 5.12 12.13 -23.52
C ALA A 173 4.12 12.03 -22.34
N LEU A 174 3.16 12.96 -22.26
CA LEU A 174 2.11 12.94 -21.24
C LEU A 174 1.20 11.71 -21.36
N ALA A 175 0.76 11.40 -22.59
CA ALA A 175 -0.07 10.23 -22.86
C ALA A 175 0.67 8.92 -22.51
N ALA A 176 1.96 8.83 -22.83
CA ALA A 176 2.80 7.69 -22.51
C ALA A 176 2.91 7.39 -21.02
N THR A 177 2.73 8.41 -20.16
CA THR A 177 2.70 8.29 -18.69
C THR A 177 1.28 8.16 -18.13
N GLY A 178 0.27 7.97 -18.98
CA GLY A 178 -1.14 7.86 -18.58
C GLY A 178 -1.85 9.19 -18.31
N LEU A 179 -1.20 10.33 -18.56
CA LEU A 179 -1.78 11.67 -18.34
C LEU A 179 -2.59 12.12 -19.56
N VAL A 180 -3.61 11.33 -19.90
CA VAL A 180 -4.47 11.51 -21.09
C VAL A 180 -5.16 12.89 -21.11
N PRO A 181 -5.75 13.39 -20.00
CA PRO A 181 -6.37 14.71 -20.00
C PRO A 181 -5.38 15.85 -20.25
N ASP A 182 -4.16 15.74 -19.72
CA ASP A 182 -3.12 16.76 -19.90
C ASP A 182 -2.56 16.75 -21.32
N ALA A 183 -2.42 15.57 -21.93
CA ALA A 183 -2.06 15.42 -23.33
C ALA A 183 -3.08 16.10 -24.25
N ALA A 184 -4.39 15.93 -23.98
CA ALA A 184 -5.45 16.58 -24.74
C ALA A 184 -5.39 18.11 -24.63
N SER A 185 -5.30 18.62 -23.40
CA SER A 185 -5.18 20.05 -23.09
C SER A 185 -3.96 20.68 -23.79
N THR A 186 -2.83 19.97 -23.82
CA THR A 186 -1.60 20.43 -24.50
C THR A 186 -1.84 20.67 -26.00
N LEU A 187 -2.51 19.75 -26.69
CA LEU A 187 -2.79 19.89 -28.13
C LEU A 187 -3.86 20.94 -28.42
N GLU A 188 -4.88 21.07 -27.55
CA GLU A 188 -5.90 22.11 -27.66
C GLU A 188 -5.28 23.52 -27.58
N GLN A 189 -4.36 23.72 -26.62
CA GLN A 189 -3.63 24.98 -26.47
C GLN A 189 -2.75 25.26 -27.69
N ALA A 190 -1.99 24.26 -28.15
CA ALA A 190 -1.16 24.40 -29.35
C ALA A 190 -1.98 24.77 -30.60
N ALA A 191 -3.19 24.21 -30.75
CA ALA A 191 -4.11 24.54 -31.83
C ALA A 191 -4.63 25.98 -31.73
N ALA A 192 -4.88 26.47 -30.51
CA ALA A 192 -5.38 27.82 -30.25
C ALA A 192 -4.32 28.93 -30.43
N GLU A 193 -3.04 28.60 -30.19
CA GLU A 193 -1.93 29.56 -30.26
C GLU A 193 -1.25 29.64 -31.64
N GLY A 194 -1.29 28.58 -32.44
CA GLY A 194 -0.89 28.62 -33.86
C GLY A 194 -1.92 29.34 -34.72
N ASP A 195 -1.67 29.50 -36.03
CA ASP A 195 -2.67 30.00 -37.00
C ASP A 195 -3.92 29.08 -37.14
N GLY A 196 -4.16 28.18 -36.17
CA GLY A 196 -5.26 27.23 -36.10
C GLY A 196 -4.95 25.81 -36.60
N GLU A 197 -3.78 25.58 -37.21
CA GLU A 197 -3.46 24.29 -37.86
C GLU A 197 -2.38 23.50 -37.10
N LEU A 198 -2.78 22.37 -36.51
CA LEU A 198 -1.86 21.37 -35.97
C LEU A 198 -1.20 20.57 -37.11
N PRO A 199 0.05 20.08 -36.93
CA PRO A 199 0.61 19.04 -37.79
C PRO A 199 -0.35 17.84 -37.88
N ALA A 200 -0.43 17.18 -39.04
CA ALA A 200 -1.42 16.11 -39.27
C ALA A 200 -1.40 15.01 -38.19
N ARG A 201 -0.21 14.61 -37.72
CA ARG A 201 -0.05 13.61 -36.64
C ARG A 201 -0.61 14.10 -35.30
N ALA A 202 -0.43 15.38 -34.99
CA ALA A 202 -0.96 16.02 -33.79
C ALA A 202 -2.48 16.19 -33.86
N ALA A 203 -3.02 16.53 -35.04
CA ALA A 203 -4.46 16.61 -35.25
C ALA A 203 -5.14 15.25 -35.08
N GLU A 204 -4.55 14.17 -35.61
CA GLU A 204 -5.05 12.81 -35.43
C GLU A 204 -5.05 12.38 -33.95
N LEU A 205 -3.94 12.64 -33.24
CA LEU A 205 -3.82 12.35 -31.80
C LEU A 205 -4.85 13.15 -30.98
N ALA A 206 -5.03 14.44 -31.29
CA ALA A 206 -6.02 15.29 -30.61
C ALA A 206 -7.45 14.76 -30.79
N GLU A 207 -7.81 14.31 -32.01
CA GLU A 207 -9.13 13.73 -32.27
C GLU A 207 -9.36 12.44 -31.47
N ASP A 208 -8.36 11.57 -31.39
CA ASP A 208 -8.44 10.32 -30.62
C ASP A 208 -8.52 10.59 -29.11
N LEU A 209 -7.75 11.56 -28.59
CA LEU A 209 -7.80 11.97 -27.18
C LEU A 209 -9.16 12.54 -26.78
N GLU A 210 -9.75 13.39 -27.62
CA GLU A 210 -11.09 13.95 -27.38
C GLU A 210 -12.18 12.86 -27.43
N ARG A 211 -12.09 11.93 -28.40
CA ARG A 211 -12.98 10.75 -28.45
C ARG A 211 -12.90 9.92 -27.18
N VAL A 212 -11.67 9.66 -26.70
CA VAL A 212 -11.43 8.89 -25.47
C VAL A 212 -12.01 9.61 -24.26
N ARG A 213 -11.75 10.92 -24.09
CA ARG A 213 -12.32 11.75 -23.01
C ARG A 213 -13.85 11.77 -23.02
N ALA A 214 -14.47 11.76 -24.20
CA ALA A 214 -15.92 11.76 -24.34
C ALA A 214 -16.58 10.42 -23.96
N GLY A 215 -15.81 9.33 -23.80
CA GLY A 215 -16.29 8.03 -23.32
C GLY A 215 -17.21 7.26 -24.29
N GLY A 216 -17.39 7.71 -25.54
CA GLY A 216 -18.37 7.18 -26.49
C GLY A 216 -17.79 6.62 -27.80
N GLN A 217 -18.37 5.51 -28.29
CA GLN A 217 -18.13 4.90 -29.62
C GLN A 217 -16.65 4.78 -30.02
N LEU A 218 -15.79 4.29 -29.12
CA LEU A 218 -14.35 4.16 -29.37
C LEU A 218 -14.02 3.25 -30.56
N ALA A 219 -14.87 2.24 -30.79
CA ALA A 219 -14.78 1.28 -31.91
C ALA A 219 -15.08 1.89 -33.30
N GLU A 220 -15.70 3.08 -33.37
CA GLU A 220 -16.03 3.71 -34.66
C GLU A 220 -14.87 4.56 -35.17
N VAL A 221 -14.12 4.03 -36.13
CA VAL A 221 -12.98 4.72 -36.75
C VAL A 221 -13.24 5.00 -38.22
N ASP A 222 -13.08 6.26 -38.62
CA ASP A 222 -12.93 6.67 -40.02
C ASP A 222 -11.44 6.63 -40.38
N ALA A 223 -11.07 5.76 -41.32
CA ALA A 223 -9.69 5.50 -41.71
C ALA A 223 -9.59 5.12 -43.19
N ALA A 224 -8.45 5.46 -43.79
CA ALA A 224 -8.20 5.24 -45.21
C ALA A 224 -7.97 3.77 -45.59
N ASP A 225 -7.45 2.97 -44.65
CA ASP A 225 -7.16 1.54 -44.81
C ASP A 225 -7.21 0.80 -43.45
N GLU A 226 -7.05 -0.52 -43.49
CA GLU A 226 -7.10 -1.40 -42.31
C GLU A 226 -5.97 -1.12 -41.31
N LEU A 227 -4.76 -0.70 -41.76
CA LEU A 227 -3.64 -0.38 -40.86
C LEU A 227 -3.89 0.94 -40.11
N ALA A 228 -4.40 1.95 -40.80
CA ALA A 228 -4.83 3.21 -40.20
C ALA A 228 -5.99 2.98 -39.23
N ALA A 229 -6.94 2.10 -39.56
CA ALA A 229 -8.03 1.71 -38.67
C ALA A 229 -7.50 1.03 -37.40
N ALA A 230 -6.64 0.02 -37.55
CA ALA A 230 -6.03 -0.70 -36.44
C ALA A 230 -5.19 0.22 -35.54
N ARG A 231 -4.42 1.15 -36.11
CA ARG A 231 -3.65 2.14 -35.35
C ARG A 231 -4.55 3.00 -34.47
N ARG A 232 -5.62 3.58 -35.04
CA ARG A 232 -6.54 4.45 -34.29
C ARG A 232 -7.34 3.67 -33.25
N LEU A 233 -7.77 2.45 -33.56
CA LEU A 233 -8.43 1.56 -32.60
C LEU A 233 -7.51 1.21 -31.43
N ALA A 234 -6.26 0.82 -31.70
CA ALA A 234 -5.27 0.59 -30.66
C ALA A 234 -5.08 1.85 -29.80
N ARG A 235 -4.82 2.99 -30.42
CA ARG A 235 -4.63 4.26 -29.71
C ARG A 235 -5.80 4.56 -28.76
N ARG A 236 -7.04 4.50 -29.27
CA ARG A 236 -8.24 4.77 -28.47
C ARG A 236 -8.46 3.74 -27.36
N ALA A 237 -8.31 2.45 -27.66
CA ALA A 237 -8.50 1.37 -26.71
C ALA A 237 -7.51 1.50 -25.54
N PHE A 238 -6.21 1.63 -25.82
CA PHE A 238 -5.20 1.73 -24.78
C PHE A 238 -5.24 3.05 -24.00
N LEU A 239 -5.45 4.20 -24.65
CA LEU A 239 -5.59 5.48 -23.95
C LEU A 239 -6.81 5.48 -23.01
N SER A 240 -7.89 4.77 -23.36
CA SER A 240 -9.08 4.70 -22.50
C SER A 240 -8.82 4.01 -21.16
N LEU A 241 -7.82 3.13 -21.08
CA LEU A 241 -7.41 2.46 -19.84
C LEU A 241 -6.76 3.39 -18.82
N SER A 242 -6.31 4.58 -19.25
CA SER A 242 -5.62 5.56 -18.40
C SER A 242 -6.50 6.74 -17.98
N LEU A 243 -7.82 6.65 -18.21
CA LEU A 243 -8.75 7.68 -17.76
C LEU A 243 -9.03 7.58 -16.25
N PRO A 244 -9.25 8.71 -15.55
CA PRO A 244 -9.68 8.70 -14.15
C PRO A 244 -11.02 7.98 -13.92
N THR A 245 -11.86 7.93 -14.95
CA THR A 245 -13.11 7.16 -14.96
C THR A 245 -13.06 6.25 -16.17
N LEU A 246 -12.87 4.95 -15.91
CA LEU A 246 -12.85 3.93 -16.95
C LEU A 246 -14.26 3.75 -17.52
N HIS A 247 -14.34 3.58 -18.84
CA HIS A 247 -15.57 3.22 -19.55
C HIS A 247 -15.39 1.83 -20.13
N GLU A 248 -15.56 0.80 -19.31
CA GLU A 248 -15.13 -0.58 -19.54
C GLU A 248 -15.74 -1.15 -20.83
N SER A 249 -17.04 -0.94 -21.05
CA SER A 249 -17.74 -1.40 -22.27
C SER A 249 -17.16 -0.74 -23.53
N GLY A 250 -16.89 0.57 -23.49
CA GLY A 250 -16.36 1.29 -24.65
C GLY A 250 -14.93 0.85 -24.99
N ALA A 251 -14.11 0.63 -23.96
CA ALA A 251 -12.77 0.07 -24.10
C ALA A 251 -12.82 -1.37 -24.65
N ALA A 252 -13.69 -2.22 -24.11
CA ALA A 252 -13.86 -3.61 -24.52
C ALA A 252 -14.32 -3.71 -25.98
N ASP A 253 -15.24 -2.84 -26.42
CA ASP A 253 -15.69 -2.76 -27.81
C ASP A 253 -14.56 -2.33 -28.75
N ALA A 254 -13.73 -1.37 -28.35
CA ALA A 254 -12.58 -0.94 -29.16
C ALA A 254 -11.52 -2.05 -29.29
N PHE A 255 -11.23 -2.77 -28.20
CA PHE A 255 -10.35 -3.95 -28.27
C PHE A 255 -10.96 -5.09 -29.08
N ALA A 256 -12.27 -5.28 -29.04
CA ALA A 256 -12.97 -6.26 -29.88
C ALA A 256 -12.83 -5.90 -31.37
N ALA A 257 -13.07 -4.64 -31.74
CA ALA A 257 -12.88 -4.17 -33.11
C ALA A 257 -11.41 -4.31 -33.57
N LEU A 258 -10.45 -4.00 -32.70
CA LEU A 258 -9.02 -4.18 -33.02
C LEU A 258 -8.69 -5.67 -33.28
N ALA A 259 -9.21 -6.57 -32.45
CA ALA A 259 -9.02 -8.01 -32.63
C ALA A 259 -9.66 -8.53 -33.94
N GLU A 260 -10.86 -8.04 -34.30
CA GLU A 260 -11.54 -8.41 -35.54
C GLU A 260 -10.78 -7.96 -36.80
N LEU A 261 -10.04 -6.87 -36.74
CA LEU A 261 -9.13 -6.42 -37.81
C LEU A 261 -7.84 -7.24 -37.91
N GLY A 262 -7.63 -8.24 -37.04
CA GLY A 262 -6.38 -8.99 -36.97
C GLY A 262 -5.25 -8.23 -36.28
N GLY A 263 -5.59 -7.35 -35.33
CA GLY A 263 -4.62 -6.70 -34.44
C GLY A 263 -3.85 -7.69 -33.55
N PRO A 264 -2.88 -7.21 -32.75
CA PRO A 264 -2.02 -8.08 -31.95
C PRO A 264 -2.80 -8.86 -30.88
N PRO A 265 -2.33 -10.06 -30.47
CA PRO A 265 -3.04 -10.93 -29.51
C PRO A 265 -3.43 -10.25 -28.18
N VAL A 266 -2.67 -9.24 -27.75
CA VAL A 266 -2.97 -8.43 -26.57
C VAL A 266 -4.36 -7.77 -26.59
N ALA A 267 -4.95 -7.54 -27.77
CA ALA A 267 -6.31 -7.03 -27.86
C ALA A 267 -7.33 -7.99 -27.22
N HIS A 268 -7.18 -9.30 -27.42
CA HIS A 268 -8.00 -10.30 -26.76
C HIS A 268 -7.71 -10.39 -25.26
N ALA A 269 -6.45 -10.23 -24.84
CA ALA A 269 -6.09 -10.22 -23.43
C ALA A 269 -6.72 -9.05 -22.67
N TRP A 270 -6.68 -7.84 -23.20
CA TRP A 270 -7.33 -6.69 -22.56
C TRP A 270 -8.85 -6.83 -22.49
N ARG A 271 -9.49 -7.47 -23.48
CA ARG A 271 -10.91 -7.85 -23.37
C ARG A 271 -11.16 -8.79 -22.20
N GLY A 272 -10.26 -9.74 -21.97
CA GLY A 272 -10.35 -10.65 -20.83
C GLY A 272 -10.23 -9.93 -19.49
N VAL A 273 -9.25 -9.02 -19.37
CA VAL A 273 -9.07 -8.18 -18.17
C VAL A 273 -10.30 -7.31 -17.91
N LEU A 274 -10.81 -6.61 -18.93
CA LEU A 274 -12.01 -5.77 -18.80
C LEU A 274 -13.26 -6.61 -18.46
N ALA A 275 -13.39 -7.82 -19.00
CA ALA A 275 -14.48 -8.72 -18.65
C ALA A 275 -14.39 -9.21 -17.19
N ALA A 276 -13.18 -9.46 -16.68
CA ALA A 276 -12.96 -9.79 -15.27
C ALA A 276 -13.34 -8.61 -14.36
N ASP A 277 -12.94 -7.38 -14.72
CA ASP A 277 -13.28 -6.15 -14.00
C ASP A 277 -14.80 -5.91 -13.93
N MET A 278 -15.51 -6.18 -15.04
CA MET A 278 -16.97 -6.15 -15.10
C MET A 278 -17.66 -7.33 -14.38
N GLY A 279 -16.93 -8.16 -13.62
CA GLY A 279 -17.48 -9.29 -12.87
C GLY A 279 -18.01 -10.42 -13.75
N SER A 280 -17.44 -10.60 -14.94
CA SER A 280 -17.86 -11.61 -15.92
C SER A 280 -16.75 -12.63 -16.21
N PRO A 281 -16.44 -13.55 -15.28
CA PRO A 281 -15.31 -14.47 -15.41
C PRO A 281 -15.42 -15.41 -16.61
N ASP A 282 -16.62 -15.90 -16.96
CA ASP A 282 -16.82 -16.73 -18.16
C ASP A 282 -16.42 -15.99 -19.45
N ALA A 283 -16.74 -14.69 -19.53
CA ALA A 283 -16.35 -13.84 -20.65
C ALA A 283 -14.85 -13.56 -20.64
N ALA A 284 -14.25 -13.39 -19.45
CA ALA A 284 -12.82 -13.24 -19.29
C ALA A 284 -12.06 -14.48 -19.78
N ALA A 285 -12.45 -15.66 -19.31
CA ALA A 285 -11.90 -16.94 -19.73
C ALA A 285 -12.02 -17.15 -21.25
N SER A 286 -13.20 -16.88 -21.82
CA SER A 286 -13.41 -16.97 -23.27
C SER A 286 -12.48 -16.03 -24.07
N ALA A 287 -12.27 -14.81 -23.57
CA ALA A 287 -11.36 -13.85 -24.20
C ALA A 287 -9.88 -14.25 -24.07
N PHE A 288 -9.46 -14.80 -22.92
CA PHE A 288 -8.11 -15.34 -22.75
C PHE A 288 -7.86 -16.57 -23.64
N GLU A 289 -8.86 -17.45 -23.83
CA GLU A 289 -8.75 -18.55 -24.79
C GLU A 289 -8.67 -18.04 -26.23
N ALA A 290 -9.43 -17.01 -26.59
CA ALA A 290 -9.28 -16.37 -27.89
C ALA A 290 -7.87 -15.78 -28.08
N ALA A 291 -7.29 -15.18 -27.05
CA ALA A 291 -5.91 -14.68 -27.08
C ALA A 291 -4.88 -15.81 -27.29
N ARG A 292 -5.07 -16.97 -26.66
CA ARG A 292 -4.24 -18.17 -26.85
C ARG A 292 -4.36 -18.74 -28.26
N ALA A 293 -5.54 -18.64 -28.88
CA ALA A 293 -5.79 -19.11 -30.24
C ALA A 293 -5.31 -18.14 -31.33
N ALA A 294 -5.14 -16.85 -31.01
CA ALA A 294 -4.78 -15.79 -31.96
C ALA A 294 -3.30 -15.80 -32.39
N GLY A 295 -2.44 -16.61 -31.76
CA GLY A 295 -1.01 -16.73 -32.10
C GLY A 295 -0.21 -17.44 -31.00
N ASP A 296 1.12 -17.54 -31.17
CA ASP A 296 1.99 -17.98 -30.06
C ASP A 296 2.14 -16.85 -29.05
N TYR A 297 1.17 -16.76 -28.14
CA TYR A 297 1.10 -15.72 -27.11
C TYR A 297 0.96 -16.35 -25.71
N PRO A 298 2.07 -16.82 -25.11
CA PRO A 298 2.04 -17.54 -23.85
C PRO A 298 1.51 -16.71 -22.67
N PHE A 299 1.51 -15.38 -22.76
CA PHE A 299 1.00 -14.53 -21.66
C PHE A 299 -0.50 -14.72 -21.41
N ALA A 300 -1.26 -15.10 -22.44
CA ALA A 300 -2.66 -15.45 -22.27
C ALA A 300 -2.87 -16.67 -21.35
N ALA A 301 -1.90 -17.59 -21.29
CA ALA A 301 -1.94 -18.70 -20.33
C ALA A 301 -1.69 -18.23 -18.89
N ALA A 302 -0.78 -17.28 -18.67
CA ALA A 302 -0.56 -16.68 -17.35
C ALA A 302 -1.77 -15.86 -16.89
N LEU A 303 -2.41 -15.11 -17.79
CA LEU A 303 -3.64 -14.37 -17.50
C LEU A 303 -4.79 -15.29 -17.12
N MET A 304 -4.99 -16.38 -17.89
CA MET A 304 -5.97 -17.41 -17.54
C MET A 304 -5.65 -18.07 -16.19
N ALA A 305 -4.38 -18.42 -15.95
CA ALA A 305 -3.95 -18.99 -14.67
C ALA A 305 -4.24 -18.04 -13.50
N SER A 306 -4.05 -16.72 -13.68
CA SER A 306 -4.36 -15.72 -12.66
C SER A 306 -5.86 -15.60 -12.39
N LEU A 307 -6.71 -15.69 -13.42
CA LEU A 307 -8.16 -15.75 -13.26
C LEU A 307 -8.58 -17.00 -12.46
N LEU A 308 -8.10 -18.17 -12.85
CA LEU A 308 -8.39 -19.43 -12.16
C LEU A 308 -7.91 -19.42 -10.70
N GLN A 309 -6.73 -18.84 -10.44
CA GLN A 309 -6.20 -18.65 -9.09
C GLN A 309 -7.13 -17.74 -8.27
N ALA A 310 -7.60 -16.63 -8.83
CA ALA A 310 -8.53 -15.72 -8.16
C ALA A 310 -9.91 -16.35 -7.89
N GLU A 311 -10.33 -17.30 -8.74
CA GLU A 311 -11.56 -18.10 -8.54
C GLU A 311 -11.38 -19.27 -7.56
N GLY A 312 -10.16 -19.55 -7.10
CA GLY A 312 -9.83 -20.65 -6.20
C GLY A 312 -9.62 -22.01 -6.88
N GLU A 313 -9.57 -22.05 -8.21
CA GLU A 313 -9.35 -23.25 -9.03
C GLU A 313 -7.84 -23.51 -9.22
N LEU A 314 -7.12 -23.70 -8.10
CA LEU A 314 -5.65 -23.78 -8.06
C LEU A 314 -5.06 -24.90 -8.91
N ASP A 315 -5.68 -26.08 -8.94
CA ASP A 315 -5.18 -27.21 -9.73
C ASP A 315 -5.13 -26.85 -11.23
N ALA A 316 -6.20 -26.23 -11.74
CA ALA A 316 -6.28 -25.79 -13.14
C ALA A 316 -5.33 -24.63 -13.43
N ALA A 317 -5.16 -23.69 -12.48
CA ALA A 317 -4.18 -22.62 -12.58
C ALA A 317 -2.74 -23.20 -12.69
N PHE A 318 -2.41 -24.20 -11.87
CA PHE A 318 -1.09 -24.82 -11.87
C PHE A 318 -0.82 -25.71 -13.07
N GLU A 319 -1.83 -26.34 -13.68
CA GLU A 319 -1.66 -26.99 -14.99
C GLU A 319 -1.17 -26.00 -16.07
N LEU A 320 -1.66 -24.76 -16.04
CA LEU A 320 -1.22 -23.70 -16.95
C LEU A 320 0.18 -23.18 -16.61
N VAL A 321 0.51 -23.04 -15.33
CA VAL A 321 1.87 -22.71 -14.88
C VAL A 321 2.86 -23.78 -15.32
N ASP A 322 2.55 -25.07 -15.11
CA ASP A 322 3.40 -26.19 -15.51
C ASP A 322 3.61 -26.25 -17.03
N ALA A 323 2.57 -25.89 -17.82
CA ALA A 323 2.69 -25.78 -19.26
C ALA A 323 3.63 -24.63 -19.70
N LEU A 324 3.64 -23.51 -18.97
CA LEU A 324 4.59 -22.41 -19.19
C LEU A 324 6.02 -22.84 -18.81
N LEU A 325 6.20 -23.48 -17.66
CA LEU A 325 7.48 -24.00 -17.20
C LEU A 325 8.08 -25.04 -18.16
N ALA A 326 7.24 -25.89 -18.76
CA ALA A 326 7.66 -26.88 -19.76
C ALA A 326 8.24 -26.23 -21.03
N ARG A 327 7.85 -25.01 -21.36
CA ARG A 327 8.46 -24.22 -22.45
C ARG A 327 9.78 -23.57 -22.03
N GLY A 328 10.05 -23.47 -20.73
CA GLY A 328 11.25 -22.83 -20.18
C GLY A 328 11.37 -21.37 -20.64
N PRO A 329 12.58 -20.88 -20.98
CA PRO A 329 12.80 -19.49 -21.39
C PRO A 329 12.01 -19.09 -22.65
N GLU A 330 11.59 -20.05 -23.48
CA GLU A 330 10.79 -19.80 -24.69
C GLU A 330 9.33 -19.41 -24.39
N ALA A 331 8.88 -19.54 -23.14
CA ALA A 331 7.62 -18.93 -22.71
C ALA A 331 7.67 -17.39 -22.79
N GLY A 332 8.85 -16.79 -22.60
CA GLY A 332 9.04 -15.33 -22.55
C GLY A 332 8.95 -14.76 -21.13
N ALA A 333 9.41 -13.52 -20.97
CA ALA A 333 9.59 -12.89 -19.66
C ALA A 333 8.26 -12.61 -18.93
N SER A 334 7.29 -11.95 -19.56
CA SER A 334 6.01 -11.61 -18.92
C SER A 334 5.17 -12.84 -18.54
N PRO A 335 5.10 -13.91 -19.36
CA PRO A 335 4.44 -15.17 -18.97
C PRO A 335 5.07 -15.83 -17.76
N LEU A 336 6.40 -15.85 -17.66
CA LEU A 336 7.10 -16.45 -16.52
C LEU A 336 7.01 -15.59 -15.26
N LEU A 337 6.99 -14.26 -15.40
CA LEU A 337 6.66 -13.34 -14.32
C LEU A 337 5.21 -13.54 -13.83
N GLY A 338 4.26 -13.71 -14.75
CA GLY A 338 2.89 -14.04 -14.39
C GLY A 338 2.79 -15.38 -13.66
N ALA A 339 3.50 -16.40 -14.15
CA ALA A 339 3.56 -17.71 -13.51
C ALA A 339 4.15 -17.66 -12.09
N SER A 340 5.20 -16.86 -11.86
CA SER A 340 5.76 -16.70 -10.51
C SER A 340 4.78 -16.02 -9.56
N ILE A 341 4.03 -15.01 -10.02
CA ILE A 341 3.01 -14.33 -9.20
C ILE A 341 1.83 -15.27 -8.90
N VAL A 342 1.37 -16.04 -9.89
CA VAL A 342 0.30 -17.04 -9.68
C VAL A 342 0.73 -18.11 -8.68
N ALA A 343 1.97 -18.59 -8.76
CA ALA A 343 2.53 -19.55 -7.80
C ALA A 343 2.65 -18.96 -6.38
N PHE A 344 3.13 -17.71 -6.27
CA PHE A 344 3.18 -16.98 -5.00
C PHE A 344 1.80 -16.85 -4.34
N LEU A 345 0.80 -16.39 -5.10
CA LEU A 345 -0.57 -16.24 -4.59
C LEU A 345 -1.26 -17.58 -4.31
N GLY A 346 -0.79 -18.65 -4.94
CA GLY A 346 -1.23 -20.02 -4.68
C GLY A 346 -0.43 -20.73 -3.58
N GLU A 347 0.47 -20.02 -2.89
CA GLU A 347 1.34 -20.55 -1.81
C GLU A 347 2.15 -21.79 -2.24
N ASP A 348 2.66 -21.81 -3.48
CA ASP A 348 3.48 -22.88 -4.04
C ASP A 348 4.92 -22.40 -4.38
N ASP A 349 5.79 -22.46 -3.36
CA ASP A 349 7.20 -22.07 -3.47
C ASP A 349 7.95 -22.87 -4.55
N GLU A 350 7.63 -24.15 -4.75
CA GLU A 350 8.35 -24.99 -5.72
C GLU A 350 8.11 -24.45 -7.14
N ARG A 351 6.85 -24.15 -7.48
CA ARG A 351 6.50 -23.54 -8.76
C ARG A 351 6.95 -22.09 -8.87
N GLN A 352 6.94 -21.34 -7.78
CA GLN A 352 7.45 -19.96 -7.76
C GLN A 352 8.94 -19.95 -8.07
N VAL A 353 9.75 -20.75 -7.36
CA VAL A 353 11.20 -20.90 -7.61
C VAL A 353 11.46 -21.35 -9.05
N ALA A 354 10.74 -22.36 -9.54
CA ALA A 354 10.89 -22.82 -10.92
C ALA A 354 10.60 -21.72 -11.95
N SER A 355 9.55 -20.92 -11.71
CA SER A 355 9.15 -19.79 -12.56
C SER A 355 10.18 -18.68 -12.53
N LEU A 356 10.70 -18.31 -11.36
CA LEU A 356 11.74 -17.29 -11.20
C LEU A 356 13.05 -17.72 -11.87
N GLN A 357 13.47 -18.98 -11.74
CA GLN A 357 14.66 -19.50 -12.41
C GLN A 357 14.50 -19.52 -13.95
N ALA A 358 13.30 -19.85 -14.45
CA ALA A 358 13.00 -19.77 -15.87
C ALA A 358 13.00 -18.31 -16.35
N LEU A 359 12.42 -17.39 -15.55
CA LEU A 359 12.39 -15.96 -15.84
C LEU A 359 13.81 -15.36 -15.88
N ALA A 360 14.69 -15.71 -14.95
CA ALA A 360 16.08 -15.28 -14.95
C ALA A 360 16.84 -15.73 -16.22
N ARG A 361 16.46 -16.87 -16.82
CA ARG A 361 17.02 -17.33 -18.10
C ARG A 361 16.39 -16.61 -19.30
N ALA A 362 15.11 -16.27 -19.23
CA ALA A 362 14.42 -15.53 -20.28
C ALA A 362 14.91 -14.07 -20.35
N ALA A 363 15.00 -13.41 -19.20
CA ALA A 363 15.40 -12.02 -19.02
C ALA A 363 16.59 -11.90 -18.03
N PRO A 364 17.83 -12.17 -18.48
CA PRO A 364 18.99 -12.28 -17.60
C PRO A 364 19.47 -10.96 -16.97
N PHE A 365 18.92 -9.82 -17.41
CA PHE A 365 19.23 -8.51 -16.83
C PHE A 365 18.15 -8.01 -15.87
N LEU A 366 17.10 -8.80 -15.62
CA LEU A 366 16.03 -8.47 -14.69
C LEU A 366 16.46 -8.84 -13.27
N ALA A 367 16.46 -7.87 -12.34
CA ALA A 367 16.86 -8.14 -10.95
C ALA A 367 15.79 -8.87 -10.14
N TYR A 368 14.51 -8.67 -10.47
CA TYR A 368 13.35 -9.21 -9.76
C TYR A 368 13.44 -10.71 -9.43
N PRO A 369 13.78 -11.63 -10.37
CA PRO A 369 13.93 -13.04 -10.05
C PRO A 369 14.88 -13.34 -8.89
N PHE A 370 16.00 -12.63 -8.84
CA PHE A 370 17.03 -12.84 -7.83
C PHE A 370 16.62 -12.27 -6.47
N GLN A 371 15.89 -11.16 -6.47
CA GLN A 371 15.27 -10.64 -5.26
C GLN A 371 14.29 -11.65 -4.67
N GLU A 372 13.31 -12.11 -5.45
CA GLU A 372 12.29 -13.02 -4.94
C GLU A 372 12.87 -14.39 -4.53
N LEU A 373 13.84 -14.92 -5.31
CA LEU A 373 14.56 -16.12 -4.92
C LEU A 373 15.29 -15.96 -3.58
N SER A 374 15.80 -14.75 -3.28
CA SER A 374 16.45 -14.48 -1.98
C SER A 374 15.46 -14.46 -0.82
N PHE A 375 14.24 -13.94 -1.03
CA PHE A 375 13.19 -13.95 -0.01
C PHE A 375 12.74 -15.37 0.32
N ILE A 376 12.44 -16.16 -0.71
CA ILE A 376 12.10 -17.59 -0.54
C ILE A 376 13.24 -18.34 0.17
N ALA A 377 14.50 -18.03 -0.16
CA ALA A 377 15.65 -18.65 0.49
C ALA A 377 15.78 -18.26 1.97
N PHE A 378 15.47 -17.00 2.35
CA PHE A 378 15.42 -16.59 3.75
C PHE A 378 14.30 -17.33 4.51
N ASP A 379 13.11 -17.45 3.94
CA ASP A 379 11.99 -18.18 4.56
C ASP A 379 12.29 -19.67 4.76
N GLN A 380 13.23 -20.21 3.99
CA GLN A 380 13.71 -21.60 4.07
C GLN A 380 14.98 -21.76 4.91
N ASP A 381 15.44 -20.71 5.60
CA ASP A 381 16.71 -20.66 6.35
C ASP A 381 17.96 -21.01 5.50
N ASP A 382 17.89 -20.86 4.17
CA ASP A 382 19.01 -21.11 3.24
C ASP A 382 19.77 -19.80 2.93
N ALA A 383 20.59 -19.39 3.89
CA ALA A 383 21.41 -18.18 3.76
C ALA A 383 22.40 -18.24 2.57
N LEU A 384 22.80 -19.43 2.12
CA LEU A 384 23.72 -19.57 0.98
C LEU A 384 23.00 -19.24 -0.32
N ALA A 385 21.82 -19.83 -0.56
CA ALA A 385 21.01 -19.53 -1.73
C ALA A 385 20.60 -18.05 -1.76
N ALA A 386 20.24 -17.47 -0.61
CA ALA A 386 19.94 -16.05 -0.49
C ALA A 386 21.14 -15.18 -0.90
N ALA A 387 22.34 -15.47 -0.37
CA ALA A 387 23.56 -14.74 -0.71
C ALA A 387 23.93 -14.84 -2.20
N GLU A 388 23.78 -16.03 -2.80
CA GLU A 388 24.04 -16.24 -4.23
C GLU A 388 23.08 -15.44 -5.11
N ALA A 389 21.79 -15.44 -4.80
CA ALA A 389 20.81 -14.65 -5.54
C ALA A 389 21.06 -13.14 -5.38
N LEU A 390 21.27 -12.68 -4.15
CA LEU A 390 21.54 -11.26 -3.86
C LEU A 390 22.85 -10.77 -4.47
N ALA A 391 23.88 -11.62 -4.57
CA ALA A 391 25.12 -11.28 -5.27
C ALA A 391 24.86 -10.93 -6.75
N VAL A 392 23.95 -11.64 -7.42
CA VAL A 392 23.55 -11.30 -8.79
C VAL A 392 22.69 -10.04 -8.81
N ALA A 393 21.75 -9.89 -7.87
CA ALA A 393 20.88 -8.72 -7.78
C ALA A 393 21.68 -7.41 -7.63
N VAL A 394 22.75 -7.39 -6.81
CA VAL A 394 23.62 -6.20 -6.67
C VAL A 394 24.49 -5.95 -7.89
N GLU A 395 24.84 -6.97 -8.69
CA GLU A 395 25.54 -6.77 -9.96
C GLU A 395 24.63 -6.12 -11.00
N LEU A 396 23.35 -6.52 -11.03
CA LEU A 396 22.34 -5.97 -11.95
C LEU A 396 21.90 -4.56 -11.54
N GLN A 397 21.73 -4.32 -10.23
CA GLN A 397 21.30 -3.05 -9.66
C GLN A 397 22.23 -2.61 -8.51
N PRO A 398 23.45 -2.11 -8.81
CA PRO A 398 24.43 -1.75 -7.79
C PRO A 398 24.04 -0.55 -6.93
N GLY A 399 22.99 0.18 -7.33
CA GLY A 399 22.43 1.34 -6.60
C GLY A 399 21.31 1.00 -5.62
N SER A 400 20.86 -0.27 -5.55
CA SER A 400 19.79 -0.68 -4.63
C SER A 400 20.31 -0.86 -3.21
N SER A 401 20.01 0.09 -2.31
CA SER A 401 20.37 -0.04 -0.88
C SER A 401 19.78 -1.30 -0.25
N LEU A 402 18.54 -1.66 -0.62
CA LEU A 402 17.85 -2.87 -0.17
C LEU A 402 18.64 -4.15 -0.48
N TYR A 403 19.18 -4.30 -1.70
CA TYR A 403 19.94 -5.50 -2.07
C TYR A 403 21.25 -5.61 -1.30
N TRP A 404 21.92 -4.47 -1.05
CA TRP A 404 23.12 -4.45 -0.21
C TRP A 404 22.81 -4.80 1.25
N THR A 405 21.70 -4.29 1.81
CA THR A 405 21.23 -4.64 3.16
C THR A 405 21.02 -6.14 3.31
N ASN A 406 20.25 -6.73 2.40
CA ASN A 406 19.90 -8.15 2.46
C ASN A 406 21.12 -9.04 2.18
N LEU A 407 22.03 -8.61 1.28
CA LEU A 407 23.29 -9.33 1.06
C LEU A 407 24.16 -9.32 2.32
N GLY A 408 24.17 -8.19 3.04
CA GLY A 408 24.81 -8.08 4.35
C GLY A 408 24.23 -9.07 5.35
N TRP A 409 22.91 -9.17 5.44
CA TRP A 409 22.23 -10.14 6.31
C TRP A 409 22.56 -11.60 5.95
N ALA A 410 22.44 -11.98 4.68
CA ALA A 410 22.78 -13.34 4.24
C ALA A 410 24.24 -13.71 4.57
N ARG A 411 25.18 -12.75 4.40
CA ARG A 411 26.59 -12.94 4.76
C ARG A 411 26.82 -13.05 6.26
N TYR A 412 26.06 -12.33 7.07
CA TYR A 412 26.10 -12.48 8.53
C TYR A 412 25.70 -13.89 8.94
N LEU A 413 24.58 -14.41 8.42
CA LEU A 413 24.10 -15.77 8.69
C LEU A 413 25.12 -16.84 8.26
N LEU A 414 25.89 -16.60 7.19
CA LEU A 414 26.97 -17.48 6.74
C LEU A 414 28.28 -17.33 7.55
N GLY A 415 28.36 -16.35 8.47
CA GLY A 415 29.56 -16.05 9.24
C GLY A 415 30.63 -15.26 8.47
N PHE A 416 30.32 -14.73 7.28
CA PHE A 416 31.19 -13.85 6.50
C PHE A 416 31.10 -12.40 7.01
N LEU A 417 31.53 -12.19 8.25
CA LEU A 417 31.32 -10.95 9.00
C LEU A 417 31.96 -9.70 8.35
N ASP A 418 33.17 -9.82 7.79
CA ASP A 418 33.83 -8.71 7.09
C ASP A 418 33.04 -8.27 5.83
N ASP A 419 32.54 -9.24 5.06
CA ASP A 419 31.76 -8.98 3.84
C ASP A 419 30.34 -8.48 4.18
N SER A 420 29.80 -8.88 5.33
CA SER A 420 28.54 -8.39 5.86
C SER A 420 28.65 -6.92 6.26
N GLU A 421 29.70 -6.54 7.00
CA GLU A 421 29.96 -5.14 7.35
C GLU A 421 30.13 -4.28 6.10
N ALA A 422 30.92 -4.73 5.12
CA ALA A 422 31.13 -3.99 3.88
C ALA A 422 29.82 -3.78 3.10
N ALA A 423 28.93 -4.78 3.07
CA ALA A 423 27.63 -4.67 2.42
C ALA A 423 26.70 -3.69 3.14
N SER A 424 26.61 -3.76 4.48
CA SER A 424 25.81 -2.82 5.28
C SER A 424 26.32 -1.38 5.17
N GLN A 425 27.64 -1.17 5.14
CA GLN A 425 28.23 0.15 4.88
C GLN A 425 27.85 0.67 3.50
N ARG A 426 27.93 -0.20 2.48
CA ARG A 426 27.55 0.17 1.11
C ARG A 426 26.06 0.54 1.00
N ALA A 427 25.18 -0.17 1.70
CA ALA A 427 23.76 0.17 1.76
C ALA A 427 23.53 1.58 2.34
N LEU A 428 24.24 1.92 3.43
CA LEU A 428 24.16 3.25 4.06
C LEU A 428 24.80 4.38 3.22
N GLU A 429 25.81 4.08 2.41
CA GLU A 429 26.35 5.03 1.44
C GLU A 429 25.35 5.36 0.32
N LEU A 430 24.53 4.39 -0.07
CA LEU A 430 23.49 4.55 -1.10
C LEU A 430 22.26 5.23 -0.54
N ASP A 431 21.85 4.86 0.68
CA ASP A 431 20.73 5.44 1.40
C ASP A 431 21.04 5.52 2.91
N ALA A 432 21.32 6.73 3.38
CA ALA A 432 21.61 6.99 4.78
C ALA A 432 20.40 6.70 5.70
N ASN A 433 19.18 6.66 5.17
CA ASN A 433 17.97 6.38 5.96
C ASN A 433 17.64 4.87 6.01
N GLN A 434 18.48 4.01 5.44
CA GLN A 434 18.28 2.56 5.47
C GLN A 434 18.61 1.98 6.86
N TYR A 435 17.66 2.12 7.78
CA TYR A 435 17.85 1.77 9.20
C TYR A 435 18.20 0.30 9.42
N ILE A 436 17.67 -0.62 8.60
CA ILE A 436 17.97 -2.07 8.69
C ILE A 436 19.46 -2.31 8.43
N ALA A 437 20.09 -1.56 7.52
CA ALA A 437 21.53 -1.67 7.28
C ALA A 437 22.36 -1.14 8.46
N ALA A 438 21.94 -0.05 9.10
CA ALA A 438 22.59 0.47 10.31
C ALA A 438 22.49 -0.52 11.46
N TYR A 439 21.31 -1.12 11.62
CA TYR A 439 21.07 -2.20 12.56
C TYR A 439 21.99 -3.42 12.29
N ASN A 440 22.00 -3.96 11.07
CA ASN A 440 22.88 -5.07 10.67
C ASN A 440 24.36 -4.75 10.92
N LEU A 441 24.77 -3.50 10.67
CA LEU A 441 26.12 -3.02 10.96
C LEU A 441 26.43 -3.04 12.45
N GLY A 442 25.47 -2.65 13.31
CA GLY A 442 25.58 -2.76 14.76
C GLY A 442 25.78 -4.21 15.21
N LEU A 443 24.97 -5.13 14.67
CA LEU A 443 25.05 -6.56 14.98
C LEU A 443 26.41 -7.15 14.61
N VAL A 444 26.87 -6.94 13.36
CA VAL A 444 28.17 -7.42 12.88
C VAL A 444 29.30 -6.85 13.73
N ARG A 445 29.23 -5.59 14.14
CA ARG A 445 30.25 -4.95 14.98
C ARG A 445 30.24 -5.49 16.42
N ALA A 446 29.07 -5.80 16.96
CA ALA A 446 28.94 -6.43 18.26
C ALA A 446 29.59 -7.82 18.24
N VAL A 447 29.26 -8.68 17.27
CA VAL A 447 29.84 -10.04 17.20
C VAL A 447 31.33 -10.07 16.82
N THR A 448 31.87 -8.97 16.30
CA THR A 448 33.30 -8.80 16.01
C THR A 448 34.04 -8.03 17.12
N GLY A 449 33.41 -7.79 18.27
CA GLY A 449 34.01 -7.20 19.47
C GLY A 449 34.27 -5.70 19.40
N ARG A 450 33.70 -5.00 18.42
CA ARG A 450 33.82 -3.54 18.24
C ARG A 450 32.63 -2.84 18.89
N LEU A 451 32.57 -2.93 20.21
CA LEU A 451 31.45 -2.46 21.04
C LEU A 451 31.11 -0.98 20.79
N GLY A 452 32.10 -0.08 20.76
CA GLY A 452 31.80 1.35 20.59
C GLY A 452 31.12 1.63 19.25
N ALA A 453 31.65 1.04 18.17
CA ALA A 453 31.10 1.18 16.83
C ALA A 453 29.77 0.45 16.64
N ALA A 454 29.49 -0.57 17.44
CA ALA A 454 28.19 -1.25 17.48
C ALA A 454 27.11 -0.37 18.12
N LEU A 455 27.43 0.23 19.28
CA LEU A 455 26.52 1.15 19.98
C LEU A 455 26.19 2.37 19.12
N ASP A 456 27.19 2.98 18.45
CA ASP A 456 26.96 4.10 17.54
C ASP A 456 25.99 3.73 16.40
N ALA A 457 26.09 2.51 15.87
CA ALA A 457 25.24 2.03 14.79
C ALA A 457 23.81 1.72 15.27
N TYR A 458 23.66 1.13 16.46
CA TYR A 458 22.35 0.92 17.08
C TYR A 458 21.66 2.24 17.45
N ASP A 459 22.39 3.16 18.06
CA ASP A 459 21.86 4.50 18.39
C ASP A 459 21.41 5.22 17.11
N TYR A 460 22.13 5.06 16.00
CA TYR A 460 21.72 5.59 14.71
C TYR A 460 20.47 4.92 14.15
N ALA A 461 20.39 3.59 14.18
CA ALA A 461 19.22 2.83 13.71
C ALA A 461 17.95 3.18 14.51
N VAL A 462 18.04 3.20 15.84
CA VAL A 462 16.92 3.55 16.75
C VAL A 462 16.48 5.00 16.57
N ALA A 463 17.40 5.92 16.23
CA ALA A 463 17.05 7.30 15.93
C ALA A 463 16.28 7.46 14.60
N LEU A 464 16.51 6.56 13.64
CA LEU A 464 15.77 6.52 12.37
C LEU A 464 14.40 5.85 12.55
N ASP A 465 14.35 4.71 13.25
CA ASP A 465 13.13 4.00 13.59
C ASP A 465 13.20 3.38 15.00
N PRO A 466 12.43 3.90 15.98
CA PRO A 466 12.38 3.36 17.34
C PRO A 466 11.83 1.94 17.44
N ALA A 467 11.06 1.46 16.46
CA ALA A 467 10.49 0.10 16.50
C ALA A 467 11.56 -0.99 16.34
N VAL A 468 12.70 -0.64 15.73
CA VAL A 468 13.85 -1.54 15.49
C VAL A 468 14.44 -2.09 16.78
N ASP A 469 14.29 -1.38 17.91
CA ASP A 469 14.82 -1.77 19.21
C ASP A 469 14.41 -3.21 19.60
N ASP A 470 13.15 -3.60 19.35
CA ASP A 470 12.68 -4.94 19.68
C ASP A 470 13.30 -6.03 18.78
N GLU A 471 13.48 -5.75 17.48
CA GLU A 471 14.13 -6.66 16.53
C GLU A 471 15.62 -6.84 16.86
N VAL A 472 16.32 -5.74 17.21
CA VAL A 472 17.72 -5.78 17.63
C VAL A 472 17.92 -6.68 18.85
N ILE A 473 17.01 -6.61 19.82
CA ILE A 473 17.08 -7.45 21.03
C ILE A 473 16.97 -8.93 20.67
N VAL A 474 16.05 -9.31 19.78
CA VAL A 474 15.87 -10.70 19.34
C VAL A 474 17.15 -11.21 18.67
N ASP A 475 17.69 -10.48 17.72
CA ASP A 475 18.87 -10.93 16.98
C ASP A 475 20.15 -10.90 17.81
N LEU A 476 20.26 -10.01 18.80
CA LEU A 476 21.36 -10.06 19.79
C LEU A 476 21.24 -11.26 20.74
N ILE A 477 20.02 -11.71 21.04
CA ILE A 477 19.80 -12.97 21.79
C ILE A 477 20.30 -14.15 20.96
N ASP A 478 20.01 -14.20 19.67
CA ASP A 478 20.47 -15.26 18.76
C ASP A 478 22.00 -15.18 18.56
N ALA A 479 22.53 -13.97 18.38
CA ALA A 479 23.97 -13.73 18.30
C ALA A 479 24.69 -14.20 19.58
N ARG A 480 24.09 -14.04 20.76
CA ARG A 480 24.65 -14.54 22.02
C ARG A 480 24.74 -16.06 22.05
N GLU A 481 23.85 -16.78 21.37
CA GLU A 481 23.95 -18.24 21.26
C GLU A 481 25.06 -18.67 20.29
N LEU A 482 25.21 -17.95 19.17
CA LEU A 482 26.22 -18.23 18.14
C LEU A 482 27.63 -17.79 18.58
N TYR A 483 27.74 -16.69 19.32
CA TYR A 483 28.96 -16.06 19.78
C TYR A 483 28.98 -15.92 21.33
N PRO A 484 28.89 -17.03 22.09
CA PRO A 484 28.65 -17.01 23.55
C PRO A 484 29.83 -16.48 24.38
N HIS A 485 30.94 -16.14 23.73
CA HIS A 485 32.14 -15.60 24.36
C HIS A 485 32.41 -14.15 23.96
N GLU A 486 31.51 -13.51 23.20
CA GLU A 486 31.69 -12.14 22.74
C GLU A 486 31.04 -11.16 23.74
N PRO A 487 31.83 -10.46 24.59
CA PRO A 487 31.27 -9.53 25.57
C PRO A 487 30.50 -8.37 24.94
N ALA A 488 30.87 -7.90 23.75
CA ALA A 488 30.19 -6.76 23.14
C ALA A 488 28.69 -7.01 22.89
N VAL A 489 28.30 -8.25 22.58
CA VAL A 489 26.90 -8.67 22.43
C VAL A 489 26.13 -8.50 23.75
N GLU A 490 26.69 -8.96 24.87
CA GLU A 490 26.05 -8.86 26.20
C GLU A 490 25.89 -7.40 26.65
N TYR A 491 26.86 -6.52 26.34
CA TYR A 491 26.74 -5.11 26.67
C TYR A 491 25.67 -4.40 25.84
N ALA A 492 25.63 -4.65 24.53
CA ALA A 492 24.61 -4.08 23.65
C ALA A 492 23.21 -4.52 24.11
N LEU A 493 23.03 -5.82 24.41
CA LEU A 493 21.77 -6.35 24.92
C LEU A 493 21.38 -5.70 26.27
N ALA A 494 22.35 -5.52 27.18
CA ALA A 494 22.10 -4.88 28.46
C ALA A 494 21.62 -3.42 28.30
N ARG A 495 22.21 -2.67 27.36
CA ARG A 495 21.82 -1.29 27.04
C ARG A 495 20.39 -1.18 26.53
N LEU A 496 19.99 -2.09 25.63
CA LEU A 496 18.65 -2.11 25.05
C LEU A 496 17.60 -2.54 26.08
N TYR A 497 17.87 -3.59 26.86
CA TYR A 497 17.01 -3.97 27.98
C TYR A 497 16.82 -2.84 28.98
N GLU A 498 17.89 -2.10 29.28
CA GLU A 498 17.81 -0.97 30.19
C GLU A 498 16.95 0.16 29.61
N ALA A 499 17.08 0.46 28.32
CA ALA A 499 16.25 1.44 27.62
C ALA A 499 14.76 1.05 27.62
N LYS A 500 14.47 -0.26 27.55
CA LYS A 500 13.11 -0.82 27.65
C LYS A 500 12.59 -0.94 29.08
N GLY A 501 13.37 -0.53 30.09
CA GLY A 501 12.98 -0.66 31.50
C GLY A 501 13.01 -2.09 32.04
N GLN A 502 13.59 -3.04 31.29
CA GLN A 502 13.72 -4.45 31.68
C GLN A 502 14.91 -4.64 32.64
N ARG A 503 14.78 -4.04 33.83
CA ARG A 503 15.84 -3.88 34.84
C ARG A 503 16.59 -5.17 35.17
N GLN A 504 15.84 -6.25 35.41
CA GLN A 504 16.42 -7.55 35.75
C GLN A 504 17.24 -8.15 34.61
N LEU A 505 16.71 -8.11 33.38
CA LEU A 505 17.40 -8.63 32.19
C LEU A 505 18.63 -7.79 31.86
N ALA A 506 18.53 -6.47 31.95
CA ALA A 506 19.66 -5.56 31.80
C ALA A 506 20.78 -5.87 32.81
N ARG A 507 20.41 -6.07 34.09
CA ARG A 507 21.36 -6.43 35.15
C ARG A 507 22.07 -7.75 34.87
N GLU A 508 21.34 -8.76 34.43
CA GLU A 508 21.89 -10.09 34.10
C GLU A 508 22.84 -10.01 32.90
N ALA A 509 22.48 -9.26 31.86
CA ALA A 509 23.33 -9.04 30.68
C ALA A 509 24.60 -8.26 31.02
N TYR A 510 24.53 -7.17 31.80
CA TYR A 510 25.75 -6.48 32.27
C TYR A 510 26.63 -7.36 33.15
N GLN A 511 26.06 -8.23 33.98
CA GLN A 511 26.85 -9.16 34.77
C GLN A 511 27.59 -10.17 33.87
N ARG A 512 26.91 -10.71 32.87
CA ARG A 512 27.54 -11.60 31.87
C ARG A 512 28.63 -10.91 31.08
N PHE A 513 28.41 -9.66 30.66
CA PHE A 513 29.45 -8.82 30.07
C PHE A 513 30.69 -8.75 30.96
N LEU A 514 30.54 -8.45 32.26
CA LEU A 514 31.66 -8.35 33.20
C LEU A 514 32.39 -9.69 33.39
N ASP A 515 31.66 -10.80 33.36
CA ASP A 515 32.22 -12.14 33.50
C ASP A 515 33.06 -12.54 32.26
N LEU A 516 32.63 -12.14 31.06
CA LEU A 516 33.31 -12.40 29.79
C LEU A 516 34.47 -11.43 29.51
N ALA A 517 34.35 -10.17 29.93
CA ALA A 517 35.27 -9.09 29.58
C ALA A 517 36.62 -9.13 30.35
N ALA A 518 36.86 -10.15 31.19
CA ALA A 518 38.08 -10.27 32.01
C ALA A 518 39.37 -10.36 31.18
N ASP A 519 39.31 -10.88 29.94
CA ASP A 519 40.43 -11.03 29.00
C ASP A 519 40.19 -10.33 27.64
N ALA A 520 39.21 -9.42 27.56
CA ALA A 520 38.77 -8.80 26.30
C ALA A 520 39.66 -7.62 25.84
N GLY A 521 39.54 -7.24 24.56
CA GLY A 521 40.35 -6.19 23.91
C GLY A 521 40.08 -4.76 24.44
N ASP A 522 40.88 -3.81 23.95
CA ASP A 522 40.91 -2.41 24.45
C ASP A 522 39.55 -1.69 24.36
N ASP A 523 38.72 -1.99 23.35
CA ASP A 523 37.41 -1.33 23.18
C ASP A 523 36.42 -1.74 24.29
N THR A 524 36.34 -3.03 24.61
CA THR A 524 35.53 -3.58 25.70
C THR A 524 35.96 -3.02 27.07
N ALA A 525 37.27 -2.86 27.28
CA ALA A 525 37.83 -2.39 28.55
C ALA A 525 37.33 -1.00 28.95
N ALA A 526 37.00 -0.14 27.98
CA ALA A 526 36.46 1.20 28.22
C ALA A 526 35.08 1.19 28.91
N TYR A 527 34.34 0.09 28.81
CA TYR A 527 32.96 -0.02 29.31
C TYR A 527 32.84 -0.80 30.63
N LEU A 528 33.93 -1.36 31.17
CA LEU A 528 33.93 -2.16 32.41
C LEU A 528 33.44 -1.38 33.63
N ASP A 529 33.92 -0.16 33.82
CA ASP A 529 33.54 0.65 34.98
C ASP A 529 32.08 1.11 34.88
N GLN A 530 31.62 1.45 33.67
CA GLN A 530 30.23 1.77 33.40
C GLN A 530 29.32 0.57 33.70
N ALA A 531 29.65 -0.63 33.22
CA ALA A 531 28.87 -1.83 33.50
C ALA A 531 28.80 -2.15 35.01
N ARG A 532 29.90 -2.01 35.76
CA ARG A 532 29.90 -2.20 37.23
C ARG A 532 28.98 -1.22 37.94
N GLU A 533 29.01 0.05 37.51
CA GLU A 533 28.11 1.07 38.02
C GLU A 533 26.65 0.74 37.71
N ARG A 534 26.34 0.35 36.46
CA ARG A 534 25.00 -0.07 36.07
C ARG A 534 24.51 -1.27 36.87
N VAL A 535 25.30 -2.34 37.04
CA VAL A 535 24.92 -3.49 37.88
C VAL A 535 24.61 -3.04 39.32
N THR A 536 25.41 -2.13 39.89
CA THR A 536 25.18 -1.60 41.24
C THR A 536 23.85 -0.86 41.31
N VAL A 537 23.57 0.01 40.33
CA VAL A 537 22.32 0.77 40.24
C VAL A 537 21.13 -0.17 40.09
N LEU A 538 21.19 -1.11 39.14
CA LEU A 538 20.10 -2.03 38.80
C LEU A 538 19.85 -3.09 39.90
N SER A 539 20.84 -3.36 40.76
CA SER A 539 20.68 -4.27 41.92
C SER A 539 20.04 -3.60 43.14
N ALA A 540 19.91 -2.27 43.16
CA ALA A 540 19.19 -1.58 44.21
C ALA A 540 17.69 -1.94 44.16
N PRO A 541 16.95 -1.90 45.30
CA PRO A 541 15.49 -2.02 45.26
C PRO A 541 14.90 -0.92 44.38
N PRO A 542 13.89 -1.22 43.53
CA PRO A 542 13.20 -0.19 42.75
C PRO A 542 12.54 0.83 43.70
N PRO A 543 12.45 2.12 43.31
CA PRO A 543 11.67 3.10 44.04
C PRO A 543 10.20 2.67 44.10
N PRO A 544 9.45 3.10 45.13
CA PRO A 544 8.04 2.75 45.25
C PRO A 544 7.24 3.30 44.07
N LEU A 545 6.21 2.54 43.66
CA LEU A 545 5.14 3.06 42.82
C LEU A 545 4.22 3.91 43.70
N GLU A 546 3.86 5.10 43.23
CA GLU A 546 3.02 6.05 43.95
C GLU A 546 1.87 6.54 43.06
N ILE A 547 0.70 6.80 43.67
CA ILE A 547 -0.35 7.62 43.06
C ILE A 547 -0.16 9.04 43.58
N LEU A 548 0.22 9.98 42.69
CA LEU A 548 0.44 11.37 43.03
C LEU A 548 -0.87 12.17 42.97
N GLY A 549 -1.08 13.00 43.98
CA GLY A 549 -2.23 13.88 44.07
C GLY A 549 -3.52 13.15 44.51
N ALA A 550 -4.66 13.79 44.26
CA ALA A 550 -5.97 13.22 44.55
C ALA A 550 -6.55 12.56 43.30
N VAL A 551 -7.22 11.41 43.49
CA VAL A 551 -8.02 10.79 42.43
C VAL A 551 -9.21 11.69 42.12
N SER A 552 -9.24 12.21 40.90
CA SER A 552 -10.33 13.05 40.39
C SER A 552 -11.32 12.22 39.59
N LEU A 553 -12.59 12.63 39.58
CA LEU A 553 -13.66 11.95 38.88
C LEU A 553 -14.28 12.88 37.85
N GLY A 554 -14.64 12.31 36.71
CA GLY A 554 -15.42 13.00 35.67
C GLY A 554 -16.46 12.07 35.07
N LEU A 555 -17.54 12.66 34.57
CA LEU A 555 -18.54 11.94 33.79
C LEU A 555 -18.08 11.82 32.34
N GLY A 556 -17.63 10.63 31.94
CA GLY A 556 -17.02 10.40 30.63
C GLY A 556 -15.52 10.70 30.57
N HIS A 557 -14.85 10.19 29.54
CA HIS A 557 -13.42 10.37 29.35
C HIS A 557 -13.07 11.87 29.24
N ARG A 558 -12.27 12.37 30.19
CA ARG A 558 -11.94 13.81 30.35
C ARG A 558 -13.19 14.70 30.44
N GLY A 559 -14.26 14.16 30.99
CA GLY A 559 -15.53 14.84 31.22
C GLY A 559 -15.51 15.79 32.43
N PRO A 560 -16.59 16.58 32.61
CA PRO A 560 -16.71 17.46 33.77
C PRO A 560 -16.99 16.67 35.05
N ASP A 561 -16.50 17.17 36.19
CA ASP A 561 -16.99 16.76 37.51
C ASP A 561 -18.38 17.36 37.73
N VAL A 562 -19.36 16.49 37.87
CA VAL A 562 -20.79 16.82 37.97
C VAL A 562 -21.41 16.22 39.22
N ALA A 563 -20.63 16.12 40.29
CA ALA A 563 -21.11 15.70 41.60
C ALA A 563 -22.29 16.57 42.11
N PRO A 564 -23.31 15.98 42.77
CA PRO A 564 -23.47 14.54 43.00
C PRO A 564 -23.77 13.80 41.69
N TYR A 565 -23.19 12.61 41.56
CA TYR A 565 -23.41 11.70 40.43
C TYR A 565 -24.76 11.00 40.55
N HIS A 566 -25.25 10.44 39.46
CA HIS A 566 -26.52 9.71 39.41
C HIS A 566 -26.26 8.20 39.26
N PRO A 567 -27.18 7.33 39.72
CA PRO A 567 -27.07 5.89 39.45
C PRO A 567 -26.97 5.61 37.94
N GLY A 568 -26.09 4.69 37.54
CA GLY A 568 -25.76 4.42 36.14
C GLY A 568 -24.75 5.36 35.48
N ASP A 569 -24.32 6.46 36.11
CA ASP A 569 -23.29 7.33 35.54
C ASP A 569 -21.97 6.55 35.31
N PRO A 570 -21.34 6.65 34.13
CA PRO A 570 -20.00 6.12 33.88
C PRO A 570 -18.93 7.11 34.38
N LEU A 571 -18.25 6.74 35.47
CA LEU A 571 -17.24 7.56 36.10
C LEU A 571 -15.85 7.22 35.57
N TYR A 572 -15.09 8.22 35.15
CA TYR A 572 -13.69 8.06 34.77
C TYR A 572 -12.82 8.60 35.89
N ALA A 573 -11.95 7.73 36.42
CA ALA A 573 -10.97 8.12 37.42
C ALA A 573 -9.74 8.70 36.70
N THR A 574 -9.28 9.86 37.15
CA THR A 574 -8.04 10.48 36.66
C THR A 574 -7.07 10.68 37.82
N PHE A 575 -5.88 10.09 37.69
CA PHE A 575 -4.80 10.14 38.68
C PHE A 575 -3.43 9.94 38.01
N GLU A 576 -2.36 10.34 38.67
CA GLU A 576 -0.99 10.22 38.16
C GLU A 576 -0.25 9.08 38.86
N LEU A 577 0.27 8.12 38.10
CA LEU A 577 1.23 7.14 38.58
C LEU A 577 2.64 7.72 38.49
N SER A 578 3.48 7.45 39.47
CA SER A 578 4.88 7.90 39.48
C SER A 578 5.79 6.91 40.18
N THR A 579 7.04 6.86 39.72
CA THR A 579 8.17 6.21 40.40
C THR A 579 9.25 7.28 40.63
N PRO A 580 9.46 7.77 41.86
CA PRO A 580 10.34 8.91 42.11
C PRO A 580 11.78 8.70 41.60
N GLY A 581 12.13 9.44 40.55
CA GLY A 581 13.48 9.45 39.97
C GLY A 581 13.83 8.25 39.08
N GLU A 582 12.86 7.39 38.75
CA GLU A 582 13.05 6.25 37.86
C GLU A 582 11.84 6.09 36.92
N GLN A 583 12.04 5.42 35.79
CA GLN A 583 10.98 5.11 34.84
C GLN A 583 9.94 4.16 35.47
N LEU A 584 8.67 4.38 35.10
CA LEU A 584 7.54 3.53 35.48
C LEU A 584 7.68 2.12 34.88
N PRO A 585 7.11 1.10 35.55
CA PRO A 585 6.97 -0.22 34.96
C PRO A 585 6.25 -0.15 33.61
N THR A 586 6.68 -0.98 32.66
CA THR A 586 6.11 -1.02 31.29
C THR A 586 4.66 -1.49 31.28
N LEU A 587 4.23 -2.21 32.31
CA LEU A 587 2.87 -2.67 32.51
C LEU A 587 2.46 -2.45 33.97
N VAL A 588 1.34 -1.77 34.17
CA VAL A 588 0.72 -1.55 35.48
C VAL A 588 -0.73 -2.02 35.41
N GLU A 589 -1.11 -2.96 36.26
CA GLU A 589 -2.50 -3.38 36.45
C GLU A 589 -3.19 -2.42 37.41
N VAL A 590 -4.26 -1.78 36.96
CA VAL A 590 -5.05 -0.83 37.75
C VAL A 590 -6.45 -1.38 37.97
N GLU A 591 -6.92 -1.33 39.21
CA GLU A 591 -8.26 -1.74 39.64
C GLU A 591 -8.98 -0.58 40.35
N LEU A 592 -10.20 -0.28 39.92
CA LEU A 592 -11.14 0.60 40.61
C LEU A 592 -12.15 -0.24 41.37
N VAL A 593 -12.43 0.11 42.63
CA VAL A 593 -13.41 -0.60 43.46
C VAL A 593 -14.30 0.40 44.20
N LEU A 594 -15.61 0.34 43.92
CA LEU A 594 -16.62 1.13 44.61
C LEU A 594 -17.14 0.40 45.86
N ARG A 595 -17.15 1.09 47.00
CA ARG A 595 -17.62 0.55 48.30
C ARG A 595 -18.50 1.55 49.04
N PRO A 596 -19.31 1.07 50.01
CA PRO A 596 -19.98 1.95 50.97
C PRO A 596 -19.00 2.87 51.69
N ALA A 597 -19.42 4.08 52.07
CA ALA A 597 -18.53 5.08 52.68
C ALA A 597 -17.95 4.69 54.05
N ASP A 598 -18.54 3.73 54.76
CA ASP A 598 -18.00 3.20 56.01
C ASP A 598 -16.82 2.22 55.79
N GLY A 599 -16.64 1.73 54.55
CA GLY A 599 -15.61 0.76 54.17
C GLY A 599 -15.89 -0.67 54.66
N GLU A 600 -16.98 -0.90 55.40
CA GLU A 600 -17.37 -2.20 55.96
C GLU A 600 -18.53 -2.79 55.14
N GLY A 601 -18.24 -3.19 53.90
CA GLY A 601 -19.21 -3.82 53.00
C GLY A 601 -18.57 -4.44 51.75
N GLU A 602 -19.31 -5.33 51.08
CA GLU A 602 -18.90 -5.93 49.81
C GLU A 602 -18.70 -4.86 48.71
N PRO A 603 -17.82 -5.09 47.72
CA PRO A 603 -17.72 -4.23 46.54
C PRO A 603 -19.07 -4.09 45.85
N LEU A 604 -19.46 -2.86 45.52
CA LEU A 604 -20.70 -2.56 44.82
C LEU A 604 -20.50 -2.56 43.29
N ALA A 605 -19.31 -2.18 42.84
CA ALA A 605 -18.87 -2.23 41.46
C ALA A 605 -17.32 -2.27 41.43
N ALA A 606 -16.76 -2.83 40.36
CA ALA A 606 -15.32 -2.82 40.14
C ALA A 606 -15.01 -2.77 38.64
N ALA A 607 -13.86 -2.22 38.28
CA ALA A 607 -13.33 -2.19 36.93
C ALA A 607 -11.81 -2.33 36.98
N ALA A 608 -11.21 -2.95 35.96
CA ALA A 608 -9.77 -3.11 35.89
C ALA A 608 -9.25 -2.87 34.47
N ALA A 609 -8.04 -2.34 34.36
CA ALA A 609 -7.35 -2.18 33.09
C ALA A 609 -5.85 -2.41 33.24
N ARG A 610 -5.24 -2.79 32.11
CA ARG A 610 -3.80 -2.79 31.92
C ARG A 610 -3.39 -1.43 31.37
N VAL A 611 -2.49 -0.76 32.07
CA VAL A 611 -1.91 0.51 31.66
C VAL A 611 -0.49 0.24 31.21
N GLU A 612 -0.14 0.70 30.01
CA GLU A 612 1.21 0.60 29.44
C GLU A 612 1.81 2.02 29.36
N PRO A 613 2.53 2.47 30.39
CA PRO A 613 3.20 3.76 30.35
C PRO A 613 4.23 3.81 29.20
N PRO A 614 4.39 4.96 28.53
CA PRO A 614 5.43 5.13 27.52
C PRO A 614 6.83 4.84 28.08
N ALA A 615 7.72 4.31 27.25
CA ALA A 615 9.12 4.12 27.62
C ALA A 615 9.75 5.45 28.08
N GLY A 616 10.54 5.39 29.15
CA GLY A 616 11.17 6.53 29.82
C GLY A 616 10.25 7.38 30.72
N ALA A 617 8.94 7.10 30.78
CA ALA A 617 8.02 7.90 31.61
C ALA A 617 8.30 7.71 33.11
N VAL A 618 8.71 8.78 33.80
CA VAL A 618 8.86 8.80 35.28
C VAL A 618 7.53 9.06 36.01
N GLY A 619 6.53 9.55 35.27
CA GLY A 619 5.17 9.78 35.71
C GLY A 619 4.19 9.65 34.53
N TYR A 620 2.99 9.16 34.78
CA TYR A 620 1.97 8.90 33.76
C TYR A 620 0.56 9.14 34.30
N VAL A 621 -0.23 9.93 33.58
CA VAL A 621 -1.63 10.19 33.94
C VAL A 621 -2.52 9.09 33.38
N VAL A 622 -3.20 8.37 34.26
CA VAL A 622 -4.23 7.40 33.92
C VAL A 622 -5.57 8.11 33.91
N ASP A 623 -6.23 8.19 32.75
CA ASP A 623 -7.54 8.86 32.57
C ASP A 623 -8.55 8.06 31.72
N GLY A 624 -8.19 6.85 31.29
CA GLY A 624 -9.00 5.99 30.41
C GLY A 624 -9.83 4.91 31.11
N LEU A 625 -9.64 4.69 32.41
CA LEU A 625 -10.34 3.62 33.15
C LEU A 625 -11.67 4.13 33.70
N ASN A 626 -12.77 3.48 33.31
CA ASN A 626 -14.11 3.81 33.77
C ASN A 626 -14.70 2.78 34.73
N LEU A 627 -15.63 3.23 35.56
CA LEU A 627 -16.49 2.41 36.39
C LEU A 627 -17.92 2.92 36.24
N GLU A 628 -18.82 2.08 35.73
CA GLU A 628 -20.24 2.40 35.66
C GLU A 628 -20.91 2.17 37.03
N LEU A 629 -21.56 3.20 37.56
CA LEU A 629 -22.30 3.07 38.81
C LEU A 629 -23.48 2.10 38.61
N PRO A 630 -23.81 1.23 39.59
CA PRO A 630 -25.00 0.41 39.50
C PRO A 630 -26.26 1.26 39.28
N ALA A 631 -27.16 0.83 38.39
CA ALA A 631 -28.37 1.59 38.04
C ALA A 631 -29.38 1.68 39.21
N ASP A 632 -29.30 0.76 40.17
CA ASP A 632 -30.10 0.70 41.38
C ASP A 632 -29.37 1.22 42.63
N LEU A 633 -28.21 1.86 42.45
CA LEU A 633 -27.39 2.37 43.54
C LEU A 633 -28.17 3.42 44.38
N PRO A 634 -28.37 3.21 45.69
CA PRO A 634 -29.09 4.16 46.52
C PRO A 634 -28.38 5.51 46.61
N ALA A 635 -29.14 6.60 46.79
CA ALA A 635 -28.55 7.89 47.11
C ALA A 635 -27.75 7.83 48.42
N GLY A 636 -26.54 8.36 48.41
CA GLY A 636 -25.60 8.29 49.53
C GLY A 636 -24.16 8.60 49.11
N ASP A 637 -23.27 8.58 50.10
CA ASP A 637 -21.83 8.72 49.86
C ASP A 637 -21.16 7.34 49.83
N TYR A 638 -20.20 7.20 48.92
CA TYR A 638 -19.44 5.99 48.64
C TYR A 638 -17.94 6.32 48.57
N ARG A 639 -17.09 5.30 48.61
CA ARG A 639 -15.66 5.42 48.35
C ARG A 639 -15.29 4.66 47.09
N LEU A 640 -14.52 5.30 46.22
CA LEU A 640 -13.86 4.67 45.10
C LEU A 640 -12.38 4.50 45.44
N ALA A 641 -11.94 3.26 45.61
CA ALA A 641 -10.53 2.91 45.78
C ALA A 641 -9.90 2.65 44.41
N VAL A 642 -8.64 3.05 44.27
CA VAL A 642 -7.76 2.79 43.13
C VAL A 642 -6.58 1.96 43.63
N GLU A 643 -6.35 0.80 43.05
CA GLU A 643 -5.23 -0.08 43.36
C GLU A 643 -4.41 -0.28 42.08
N ALA A 644 -3.12 0.07 42.12
CA ALA A 644 -2.17 -0.13 41.03
C ALA A 644 -1.12 -1.15 41.45
N ARG A 645 -0.85 -2.16 40.61
CA ARG A 645 0.12 -3.22 40.83
C ARG A 645 1.01 -3.39 39.61
N ALA A 646 2.30 -3.63 39.83
CA ALA A 646 3.26 -3.92 38.77
C ALA A 646 4.22 -5.04 39.21
N ASP A 647 5.14 -5.40 38.33
CA ASP A 647 6.19 -6.36 38.61
C ASP A 647 7.06 -5.95 39.81
N GLU A 648 7.91 -6.88 40.25
CA GLU A 648 8.81 -6.70 41.41
C GLU A 648 8.08 -6.37 42.74
N GLY A 649 6.77 -6.60 42.80
CA GLY A 649 5.94 -6.36 43.99
C GLY A 649 5.57 -4.90 44.23
N LEU A 650 5.75 -4.05 43.21
CA LEU A 650 5.37 -2.64 43.26
C LEU A 650 3.85 -2.50 43.35
N HIS A 651 3.39 -1.67 44.29
CA HIS A 651 1.98 -1.40 44.51
C HIS A 651 1.77 0.05 44.95
N ALA A 652 0.67 0.64 44.52
CA ALA A 652 0.21 1.95 44.97
C ALA A 652 -1.30 1.92 45.16
N SER A 653 -1.80 2.68 46.14
CA SER A 653 -3.24 2.81 46.36
C SER A 653 -3.66 4.27 46.58
N GLY A 654 -4.88 4.58 46.18
CA GLY A 654 -5.51 5.89 46.32
C GLY A 654 -7.01 5.75 46.53
N GLU A 655 -7.65 6.77 47.06
CA GLU A 655 -9.10 6.77 47.26
C GLU A 655 -9.71 8.14 47.04
N THR A 656 -11.00 8.15 46.68
CA THR A 656 -11.81 9.38 46.59
C THR A 656 -13.26 9.12 46.99
N LEU A 657 -13.98 10.18 47.34
CA LEU A 657 -15.39 10.10 47.72
C LEU A 657 -16.29 10.27 46.50
N VAL A 658 -17.35 9.45 46.42
CA VAL A 658 -18.37 9.53 45.37
C VAL A 658 -19.70 9.81 46.03
N SER A 659 -20.26 11.00 45.80
CA SER A 659 -21.62 11.32 46.27
C SER A 659 -22.62 11.04 45.16
N VAL A 660 -23.64 10.23 45.46
CA VAL A 660 -24.67 9.80 44.51
C VAL A 660 -26.03 10.30 44.97
N ALA A 661 -26.77 10.96 44.07
CA ALA A 661 -28.12 11.45 44.31
C ALA A 661 -28.92 11.53 43.00
N GLY A 662 -30.24 11.70 43.12
CA GLY A 662 -31.13 11.77 41.96
C GLY A 662 -31.49 10.41 41.39
N ASP A 663 -32.20 10.43 40.27
CA ASP A 663 -32.62 9.25 39.50
C ASP A 663 -31.66 9.03 38.31
N PRO A 664 -31.56 7.80 37.76
CA PRO A 664 -30.81 7.53 36.53
C PRO A 664 -31.18 8.50 35.41
N ASP A 665 -30.18 9.02 34.69
CA ASP A 665 -30.37 10.00 33.63
C ASP A 665 -29.69 9.56 32.32
N PRO A 666 -30.48 9.19 31.28
CA PRO A 666 -29.93 8.72 30.01
C PRO A 666 -29.04 9.72 29.29
N VAL A 667 -29.28 11.03 29.44
CA VAL A 667 -28.43 12.06 28.80
C VAL A 667 -27.04 12.04 29.41
N ARG A 668 -26.95 11.92 30.75
CA ARG A 668 -25.68 11.82 31.47
C ARG A 668 -24.94 10.54 31.11
N GLN A 669 -25.66 9.42 31.07
CA GLN A 669 -25.11 8.10 30.76
C GLN A 669 -24.53 8.05 29.34
N LEU A 670 -25.30 8.49 28.34
CA LEU A 670 -24.83 8.53 26.94
C LEU A 670 -23.68 9.52 26.75
N PHE A 671 -23.76 10.70 27.37
CA PHE A 671 -22.66 11.66 27.34
C PHE A 671 -21.38 11.04 27.92
N GLY A 672 -21.49 10.36 29.06
CA GLY A 672 -20.36 9.71 29.72
C GLY A 672 -19.84 8.47 28.99
N ARG A 673 -20.67 7.80 28.16
CA ARG A 673 -20.27 6.74 27.23
C ARG A 673 -19.74 7.27 25.89
N ASN A 674 -19.43 8.56 25.82
CA ASN A 674 -18.87 9.21 24.63
C ASN A 674 -19.78 9.09 23.38
N VAL A 675 -21.10 9.11 23.58
CA VAL A 675 -22.08 9.12 22.50
C VAL A 675 -22.34 10.55 22.05
N VAL A 676 -21.99 10.86 20.79
CA VAL A 676 -22.13 12.19 20.21
C VAL A 676 -23.26 12.21 19.18
N MET A 677 -24.43 12.65 19.62
CA MET A 677 -25.57 12.94 18.76
C MET A 677 -25.46 14.34 18.16
N THR A 678 -25.72 14.49 16.86
CA THR A 678 -25.52 15.76 16.13
C THR A 678 -26.78 16.27 15.44
N THR A 679 -26.80 17.58 15.16
CA THR A 679 -27.84 18.23 14.34
C THR A 679 -27.74 17.79 12.88
N LEU A 680 -28.86 17.79 12.15
CA LEU A 680 -28.91 17.33 10.75
C LEU A 680 -28.14 18.25 9.79
N GLU A 681 -28.27 19.58 9.93
CA GLU A 681 -27.79 20.51 8.89
C GLU A 681 -26.29 20.83 8.97
N VAL A 682 -25.73 20.87 10.18
CA VAL A 682 -24.37 21.38 10.43
C VAL A 682 -23.54 20.46 11.33
N GLU A 683 -24.05 19.27 11.64
CA GLU A 683 -23.40 18.23 12.44
C GLU A 683 -22.86 18.72 13.80
N LEU A 684 -23.54 19.69 14.41
CA LEU A 684 -23.13 20.23 15.71
C LEU A 684 -23.61 19.29 16.84
N PRO A 685 -22.79 19.04 17.88
CA PRO A 685 -23.20 18.21 19.01
C PRO A 685 -24.45 18.76 19.72
N LEU A 686 -25.44 17.88 19.91
CA LEU A 686 -26.70 18.17 20.59
C LEU A 686 -26.61 18.06 22.10
N VAL A 687 -25.47 17.64 22.65
CA VAL A 687 -25.20 17.62 24.08
C VAL A 687 -23.77 18.12 24.30
N GLY A 688 -23.62 19.23 25.00
CA GLY A 688 -22.32 19.76 25.42
C GLY A 688 -22.07 19.55 26.92
N ARG A 689 -20.82 19.80 27.36
CA ARG A 689 -20.41 19.69 28.78
C ARG A 689 -21.29 20.49 29.73
N ALA A 690 -21.75 21.68 29.32
CA ALA A 690 -22.61 22.53 30.14
C ALA A 690 -24.07 22.04 30.22
N ASP A 691 -24.46 21.08 29.39
CA ASP A 691 -25.85 20.63 29.24
C ASP A 691 -26.15 19.34 30.03
N VAL A 692 -25.11 18.64 30.49
CA VAL A 692 -25.17 17.37 31.25
C VAL A 692 -26.05 17.46 32.51
N ALA A 693 -26.14 18.63 33.15
CA ALA A 693 -26.99 18.85 34.32
C ALA A 693 -28.38 19.42 33.98
N ARG A 694 -28.73 19.53 32.69
CA ARG A 694 -29.92 20.23 32.18
C ARG A 694 -30.69 19.37 31.18
N THR A 695 -30.99 18.13 31.56
CA THR A 695 -31.68 17.12 30.73
C THR A 695 -32.94 17.65 30.07
N GLY A 696 -33.79 18.39 30.79
CA GLY A 696 -34.98 19.01 30.20
C GLY A 696 -34.68 19.93 29.00
N LEU A 697 -33.63 20.75 29.08
CA LEU A 697 -33.22 21.64 28.00
C LEU A 697 -32.66 20.85 26.80
N VAL A 698 -31.94 19.76 27.07
CA VAL A 698 -31.43 18.87 26.02
C VAL A 698 -32.58 18.21 25.26
N LEU A 699 -33.57 17.69 25.97
CA LEU A 699 -34.77 17.09 25.38
C LEU A 699 -35.56 18.12 24.54
N GLU A 700 -35.72 19.35 25.03
CA GLU A 700 -36.37 20.43 24.26
C GLU A 700 -35.61 20.74 22.96
N ARG A 701 -34.28 20.78 23.00
CA ARG A 701 -33.44 21.03 21.81
C ARG A 701 -33.54 19.88 20.81
N MET A 702 -33.40 18.64 21.26
CA MET A 702 -33.57 17.45 20.41
C MET A 702 -34.95 17.39 19.78
N LEU A 703 -35.99 17.72 20.55
CA LEU A 703 -37.35 17.80 20.04
C LEU A 703 -37.49 18.87 18.95
N ALA A 704 -36.87 20.03 19.14
CA ALA A 704 -36.85 21.10 18.13
C ALA A 704 -36.15 20.66 16.84
N GLU A 705 -35.07 19.86 16.91
CA GLU A 705 -34.41 19.29 15.73
C GLU A 705 -35.34 18.35 14.95
N LEU A 706 -36.07 17.47 15.64
CA LEU A 706 -37.06 16.60 14.98
C LEU A 706 -38.14 17.44 14.30
N HIS A 707 -38.71 18.41 15.01
CA HIS A 707 -39.76 19.28 14.45
C HIS A 707 -39.25 20.10 13.26
N GLY A 708 -38.00 20.58 13.30
CA GLY A 708 -37.36 21.30 12.20
C GLY A 708 -37.09 20.41 10.97
N ALA A 709 -36.78 19.13 11.18
CA ALA A 709 -36.50 18.18 10.11
C ALA A 709 -37.77 17.54 9.49
N ALA A 710 -38.97 17.84 9.99
CA ALA A 710 -40.21 17.15 9.60
C ALA A 710 -40.52 17.19 8.09
N ASP A 711 -40.19 18.29 7.40
CA ASP A 711 -40.41 18.41 5.94
C ASP A 711 -39.42 17.59 5.11
N ILE A 712 -38.20 17.39 5.62
CA ILE A 712 -37.17 16.54 5.02
C ILE A 712 -37.56 15.07 5.25
N ALA A 713 -37.99 14.75 6.47
CA ALA A 713 -38.42 13.41 6.87
C ALA A 713 -39.56 12.86 6.00
N GLU A 714 -40.53 13.68 5.61
CA GLU A 714 -41.63 13.25 4.71
C GLU A 714 -41.16 12.70 3.37
N GLN A 715 -40.05 13.23 2.86
CA GLN A 715 -39.51 12.84 1.57
C GLN A 715 -38.55 11.65 1.68
N ALA A 716 -37.96 11.46 2.87
CA ALA A 716 -36.88 10.51 3.09
C ALA A 716 -37.33 9.23 3.80
N LEU A 717 -38.30 9.30 4.70
CA LEU A 717 -38.72 8.16 5.53
C LEU A 717 -39.89 7.38 4.91
N PRO A 718 -39.89 6.04 5.01
CA PRO A 718 -41.06 5.25 4.68
C PRO A 718 -42.19 5.48 5.70
N MET A 719 -43.39 5.04 5.36
CA MET A 719 -44.49 4.94 6.33
C MET A 719 -44.09 3.94 7.43
N VAL A 720 -44.28 4.30 8.69
CA VAL A 720 -44.01 3.37 9.80
C VAL A 720 -45.04 2.25 9.77
N GLU A 721 -44.60 1.00 9.63
CA GLU A 721 -45.50 -0.14 9.41
C GLU A 721 -46.07 -0.71 10.70
N ASP A 722 -45.26 -0.76 11.76
CA ASP A 722 -45.58 -1.43 13.03
C ASP A 722 -45.20 -0.58 14.26
N GLY A 723 -45.66 -1.00 15.44
CA GLY A 723 -45.27 -0.40 16.72
C GLY A 723 -46.02 0.89 17.10
N ARG A 724 -45.42 1.68 18.00
CA ARG A 724 -46.08 2.86 18.61
C ARG A 724 -46.50 3.92 17.59
N PHE A 725 -45.75 4.06 16.50
CA PHE A 725 -45.96 5.08 15.48
C PHE A 725 -46.58 4.53 14.18
N ALA A 726 -47.12 3.31 14.21
CA ALA A 726 -47.69 2.65 13.03
C ALA A 726 -48.73 3.53 12.29
N GLY A 727 -48.57 3.64 10.97
CA GLY A 727 -49.42 4.42 10.09
C GLY A 727 -49.06 5.91 9.98
N MET A 728 -47.99 6.37 10.61
CA MET A 728 -47.47 7.73 10.47
C MET A 728 -46.45 7.84 9.32
N GLY A 729 -46.56 8.89 8.52
CA GLY A 729 -45.51 9.31 7.57
C GLY A 729 -44.43 10.15 8.25
N GLY A 730 -43.32 10.43 7.55
CA GLY A 730 -42.15 11.11 8.12
C GLY A 730 -42.46 12.48 8.76
N ARG A 731 -43.29 13.32 8.13
CA ARG A 731 -43.69 14.62 8.71
C ARG A 731 -44.51 14.43 9.99
N GLU A 732 -45.48 13.53 9.97
CA GLU A 732 -46.37 13.29 11.11
C GLU A 732 -45.59 12.70 12.29
N LEU A 733 -44.71 11.73 12.04
CA LEU A 733 -43.84 11.12 13.04
C LEU A 733 -43.00 12.18 13.75
N PHE A 734 -42.30 13.04 13.00
CA PHE A 734 -41.42 14.04 13.58
C PHE A 734 -42.22 15.16 14.28
N SER A 735 -43.22 15.75 13.62
CA SER A 735 -43.98 16.89 14.17
C SER A 735 -44.85 16.54 15.39
N SER A 736 -45.24 15.26 15.55
CA SER A 736 -46.04 14.80 16.68
C SER A 736 -45.24 14.18 17.82
N SER A 737 -43.93 13.91 17.61
CA SER A 737 -43.04 13.39 18.65
C SER A 737 -43.01 14.32 19.87
N THR A 738 -42.79 13.75 21.05
CA THR A 738 -42.76 14.46 22.34
C THR A 738 -41.43 14.28 23.06
N ALA A 739 -41.17 15.08 24.10
CA ALA A 739 -39.97 14.92 24.93
C ALA A 739 -39.93 13.54 25.64
N ALA A 740 -41.09 12.91 25.90
CA ALA A 740 -41.14 11.56 26.44
C ALA A 740 -40.66 10.53 25.42
N ASP A 741 -41.02 10.68 24.14
CA ASP A 741 -40.56 9.78 23.08
C ASP A 741 -39.05 9.89 22.85
N VAL A 742 -38.51 11.11 22.91
CA VAL A 742 -37.05 11.34 22.87
C VAL A 742 -36.38 10.68 24.08
N LEU A 743 -36.92 10.83 25.29
CA LEU A 743 -36.36 10.21 26.49
C LEU A 743 -36.38 8.67 26.40
N ASP A 744 -37.46 8.08 25.88
CA ASP A 744 -37.55 6.63 25.64
C ASP A 744 -36.46 6.15 24.69
N TYR A 745 -36.23 6.88 23.59
CA TYR A 745 -35.16 6.59 22.63
C TYR A 745 -33.78 6.64 23.29
N LEU A 746 -33.49 7.68 24.07
CA LEU A 746 -32.21 7.77 24.78
C LEU A 746 -32.04 6.63 25.79
N THR A 747 -33.10 6.26 26.50
CA THR A 747 -33.08 5.13 27.43
C THR A 747 -32.83 3.80 26.70
N TYR A 748 -33.41 3.62 25.51
CA TYR A 748 -33.14 2.49 24.64
C TYR A 748 -31.67 2.42 24.20
N LEU A 749 -31.06 3.56 23.84
CA LEU A 749 -29.63 3.63 23.50
C LEU A 749 -28.74 3.23 24.70
N VAL A 750 -29.08 3.65 25.91
CA VAL A 750 -28.37 3.21 27.13
C VAL A 750 -28.50 1.70 27.31
N ALA A 751 -29.72 1.17 27.24
CA ALA A 751 -29.99 -0.24 27.49
C ALA A 751 -29.37 -1.17 26.42
N SER A 752 -29.22 -0.70 25.18
CA SER A 752 -28.52 -1.41 24.10
C SER A 752 -27.00 -1.41 24.24
N GLY A 753 -26.43 -0.72 25.24
CA GLY A 753 -24.99 -0.66 25.45
C GLY A 753 -24.27 0.29 24.49
N THR A 754 -24.97 1.27 23.90
CA THR A 754 -24.37 2.23 22.96
C THR A 754 -23.26 3.03 23.64
N ALA A 755 -22.07 3.04 23.04
CA ALA A 755 -20.88 3.77 23.50
C ALA A 755 -19.97 4.11 22.30
N ASP A 756 -19.09 5.10 22.47
CA ASP A 756 -18.01 5.49 21.53
C ASP A 756 -18.46 5.65 20.07
N THR A 757 -19.60 6.31 19.88
CA THR A 757 -20.19 6.51 18.55
C THR A 757 -20.65 7.94 18.32
N ARG A 758 -20.63 8.35 17.05
CA ARG A 758 -21.10 9.65 16.58
C ARG A 758 -22.09 9.45 15.44
N PHE A 759 -23.28 10.04 15.56
CA PHE A 759 -24.31 9.94 14.52
C PHE A 759 -25.26 11.14 14.52
N THR A 760 -26.01 11.30 13.44
CA THR A 760 -27.06 12.30 13.31
C THR A 760 -28.28 11.88 14.13
N PHE A 761 -28.69 12.73 15.06
CA PHE A 761 -29.77 12.39 16.00
C PHE A 761 -31.08 12.02 15.32
N VAL A 762 -31.50 12.80 14.33
CA VAL A 762 -32.80 12.59 13.67
C VAL A 762 -32.83 11.28 12.87
N ASP A 763 -31.69 10.85 12.31
CA ASP A 763 -31.58 9.59 11.58
C ASP A 763 -31.66 8.40 12.54
N GLY A 764 -30.93 8.46 13.64
CA GLY A 764 -30.98 7.42 14.68
C GLY A 764 -32.35 7.29 15.32
N TYR A 765 -33.02 8.42 15.58
CA TYR A 765 -34.40 8.44 16.09
C TYR A 765 -35.40 7.91 15.07
N ALA A 766 -35.25 8.29 13.78
CA ALA A 766 -36.10 7.79 12.70
C ALA A 766 -35.99 6.27 12.54
N GLN A 767 -34.77 5.74 12.54
CA GLN A 767 -34.55 4.29 12.44
C GLN A 767 -35.22 3.55 13.60
N TRP A 768 -34.99 3.99 14.84
CA TRP A 768 -35.65 3.40 16.01
C TRP A 768 -37.18 3.45 15.92
N ALA A 769 -37.74 4.56 15.43
CA ALA A 769 -39.18 4.70 15.25
C ALA A 769 -39.74 3.79 14.15
N VAL A 770 -39.04 3.67 13.01
CA VAL A 770 -39.40 2.78 11.89
C VAL A 770 -39.33 1.32 12.30
N ASP A 771 -38.38 0.95 13.15
CA ASP A 771 -38.24 -0.40 13.73
C ASP A 771 -39.31 -0.71 14.80
N GLY A 772 -40.35 0.11 14.89
CA GLY A 772 -41.50 -0.07 15.78
C GLY A 772 -41.33 0.51 17.18
N ALA A 773 -40.31 1.35 17.39
CA ALA A 773 -39.93 1.91 18.69
C ALA A 773 -39.81 0.82 19.77
N PRO A 774 -38.90 -0.15 19.59
CA PRO A 774 -38.74 -1.26 20.51
C PRO A 774 -38.52 -0.77 21.94
N ALA A 775 -39.14 -1.44 22.90
CA ALA A 775 -38.92 -1.19 24.32
C ALA A 775 -37.46 -1.49 24.70
N THR A 776 -37.02 -0.97 25.85
CA THR A 776 -35.72 -1.33 26.43
C THR A 776 -35.56 -2.86 26.48
N PRO A 777 -34.47 -3.41 25.90
CA PRO A 777 -34.24 -4.85 25.77
C PRO A 777 -34.19 -5.62 27.10
#